data_AF-A0A1H4B6S1-F1
#
_entry.id   AF-A0A1H4B6S1-F1
#
_cell.length_a   1.000
_cell.length_b   1.000
_cell.length_c   1.000
_cell.angle_alpha   90.00
_cell.angle_beta   90.00
_cell.angle_gamma   90.00
#
_symmetry.space_group_name_H-M   'P 1'
#
loop_
_entity.id
_entity.type
_entity.pdbx_description
1 polymer ?
#
loop_
_entity_poly.entity_id
_entity_poly.type
_entity_poly.pdbx_seq_one_letter_code
_entity_poly.pdbx_strand_id
1 'polypeptide(L)'
;MKFNKRSGNAGMKDLQLSQRLSLVVGVAIFVCLVVLTIFVTVISNKTIDKFASDSLIEHSVSSADKVDAILVRTNEIYHSLKSAIDIINQKEDDINGTFTTGWTSEVKSGIETASGKGLNLISRVTGTPISPSRFEAETIIVHELFEAVRDNDQVYGVGFLLEPGAFSKDIPQYAPYVNKDDAEQNLVENLEYDEYSEEDYYTRAFSEGHNGFSDAYVEDGTNMITGFYPIKDSTDTIVGAVIIDIYSDIFSVVDVDNDSFPSLYSNIINENENILYSSHTDVIGKNFKDTVSEDAYNKIKANFENKTTFEVVTSSSSGKVNRFYAPLNMGKRTWWVQTAVPTREFNAAANGIRNTIIVATIIIVLILLGLVYSMVKKNLAPLSKISSAAAEVSQGNFDIDLKYDKNDEIGVAFNGLRGIINRIQNIITDLSKKLGEISSGNFQVDLIDADNNYVGAYAPLLGSMQSITENLNQTLLDIRESSDQVSSGAEQVSDGAQALAQGSTEQASSVQELSATMNEISNKVKVTASKAKEASELGAAAGEAMKLSNDKMTEMSSAMDDIIDKSNEISKIIKTIDDIAFQTNILSLNAAIEAARAGAAGKGFAVVADEVGNLAKKSQEAAQNTATLIEQTIEAVQRGGQISEETVSAIGTVTEKSILITNLVDEISNASDEQAKGVAQITEGIDQIASVVQTNSATAEQSAAAAEELSGQANVMNGLVGRFSLKGGSSSYRSNNRKTDYIPPVMTDDNTGSTAAKATPKKAESKPVVKPQTTAQAKPKPAAAPKPTASAPKPAAAAATATVKKAEPKPAASAPVKSPTPAPVKTEEPKKTETAPVTAKPAAAPVKKAEPKPSAAPAKKPDAPKPKAPAPKPKKEIPYIPPSQSDGFIPSEFDGMDLTNVDPASVSFKSYASPNGADKY
;
A
#
# COMPACT_ATOMS: atom_id res chain seq x y z
N MET A 1 8.26 -10.79 53.13
CA MET A 1 8.91 -12.09 52.85
C MET A 1 7.91 -13.04 52.19
N LYS A 2 8.01 -13.28 50.87
CA LYS A 2 7.46 -14.43 50.12
C LYS A 2 7.83 -14.25 48.64
N PHE A 3 8.77 -15.03 48.12
CA PHE A 3 9.13 -15.01 46.70
C PHE A 3 8.01 -15.61 45.85
N ASN A 4 7.57 -14.92 44.81
CA ASN A 4 6.65 -15.48 43.82
C ASN A 4 7.43 -16.02 42.61
N LYS A 5 7.14 -17.25 42.20
CA LYS A 5 8.03 -18.08 41.37
C LYS A 5 7.51 -18.15 39.92
N ARG A 6 7.99 -17.25 39.05
CA ARG A 6 7.79 -17.33 37.59
C ARG A 6 9.13 -17.38 36.85
N SER A 7 9.70 -18.58 36.76
CA SER A 7 10.74 -18.87 35.77
C SER A 7 10.08 -19.12 34.43
N GLY A 8 9.89 -18.07 33.64
CA GLY A 8 9.49 -18.17 32.24
C GLY A 8 10.72 -18.48 31.40
N ASN A 9 10.75 -19.64 30.73
CA ASN A 9 11.88 -20.05 29.91
C ASN A 9 11.85 -19.34 28.55
N ALA A 10 12.28 -18.07 28.53
CA ALA A 10 12.36 -17.24 27.33
C ALA A 10 13.44 -17.80 26.37
N GLY A 11 13.00 -18.64 25.43
CA GLY A 11 13.89 -19.22 24.43
C GLY A 11 14.39 -18.19 23.41
N MET A 12 15.27 -18.61 22.51
CA MET A 12 15.74 -17.78 21.39
C MET A 12 14.60 -17.25 20.47
N LYS A 13 13.37 -17.75 20.66
CA LYS A 13 12.08 -17.24 20.16
C LYS A 13 11.92 -15.71 20.23
N ASP A 14 12.37 -15.10 21.34
CA ASP A 14 11.88 -13.78 21.76
C ASP A 14 12.95 -12.66 21.70
N LEU A 15 14.21 -12.99 21.41
CA LEU A 15 15.30 -12.02 21.28
C LEU A 15 15.16 -11.17 19.99
N GLN A 16 15.61 -9.92 20.00
CA GLN A 16 15.68 -9.10 18.78
C GLN A 16 16.67 -9.71 17.75
N LEU A 17 16.50 -9.41 16.46
CA LEU A 17 17.38 -9.94 15.41
C LEU A 17 18.86 -9.56 15.63
N SER A 18 19.12 -8.32 16.05
CA SER A 18 20.44 -7.83 16.46
C SER A 18 21.03 -8.63 17.62
N GLN A 19 20.22 -8.99 18.61
CA GLN A 19 20.63 -9.81 19.75
C GLN A 19 20.90 -11.26 19.35
N ARG A 20 20.03 -11.88 18.52
CA ARG A 20 20.25 -13.25 18.01
C ARG A 20 21.49 -13.31 17.13
N LEU A 21 21.65 -12.37 16.21
CA LEU A 21 22.81 -12.34 15.32
C LEU A 21 24.08 -12.08 16.15
N SER A 22 24.08 -11.11 17.07
CA SER A 22 25.21 -10.86 17.96
C SER A 22 25.52 -12.02 18.91
N LEU A 23 24.55 -12.87 19.27
CA LEU A 23 24.76 -14.03 20.14
C LEU A 23 25.21 -15.26 19.34
N VAL A 24 24.66 -15.51 18.16
CA VAL A 24 25.10 -16.61 17.27
C VAL A 24 26.49 -16.29 16.71
N VAL A 25 26.71 -15.09 16.18
CA VAL A 25 28.03 -14.63 15.74
C VAL A 25 28.98 -14.49 16.93
N GLY A 26 28.52 -14.01 18.08
CA GLY A 26 29.33 -13.92 19.30
C GLY A 26 29.79 -15.27 19.82
N VAL A 27 28.93 -16.30 19.83
CA VAL A 27 29.28 -17.67 20.22
C VAL A 27 30.15 -18.33 19.15
N ALA A 28 29.88 -18.14 17.87
CA ALA A 28 30.72 -18.66 16.79
C ALA A 28 32.13 -18.04 16.81
N ILE A 29 32.24 -16.72 16.97
CA ILE A 29 33.51 -16.02 17.16
C ILE A 29 34.18 -16.46 18.46
N PHE A 30 33.46 -16.63 19.57
CA PHE A 30 34.05 -17.13 20.81
C PHE A 30 34.63 -18.54 20.66
N VAL A 31 33.90 -19.47 20.04
CA VAL A 31 34.41 -20.83 19.77
C VAL A 31 35.60 -20.79 18.82
N CYS A 32 35.52 -20.05 17.71
CA CYS A 32 36.63 -19.88 16.78
C CYS A 32 37.85 -19.21 17.43
N LEU A 33 37.68 -18.19 18.28
CA LEU A 33 38.79 -17.53 18.98
C LEU A 33 39.36 -18.38 20.11
N VAL A 34 38.58 -19.22 20.79
CA VAL A 34 39.10 -20.19 21.75
C VAL A 34 39.91 -21.26 21.03
N VAL A 35 39.40 -21.83 19.93
CA VAL A 35 40.15 -22.79 19.09
C VAL A 35 41.40 -22.14 18.51
N LEU A 36 41.30 -20.93 17.96
CA LEU A 36 42.43 -20.17 17.42
C LEU A 36 43.44 -19.81 18.51
N THR A 37 43.02 -19.46 19.72
CA THR A 37 43.96 -19.16 20.82
C THR A 37 44.67 -20.41 21.30
N ILE A 38 43.99 -21.56 21.38
CA ILE A 38 44.63 -22.84 21.69
C ILE A 38 45.64 -23.19 20.58
N PHE A 39 45.25 -23.07 19.31
CA PHE A 39 46.10 -23.32 18.15
C PHE A 39 47.32 -22.39 18.10
N VAL A 40 47.12 -21.08 18.23
CA VAL A 40 48.18 -20.05 18.28
C VAL A 40 49.05 -20.21 19.53
N THR A 41 48.51 -20.62 20.69
CA THR A 41 49.34 -20.89 21.87
C THR A 41 50.23 -22.11 21.67
N VAL A 42 49.68 -23.19 21.10
CA VAL A 42 50.45 -24.42 20.81
C VAL A 42 51.51 -24.18 19.74
N ILE A 43 51.18 -23.45 18.67
CA ILE A 43 52.15 -23.07 17.64
C ILE A 43 53.17 -22.07 18.19
N SER A 44 52.75 -21.00 18.87
CA SER A 44 53.64 -19.96 19.38
C SER A 44 54.64 -20.50 20.37
N ASN A 45 54.25 -21.41 21.29
CA ASN A 45 55.23 -22.09 22.15
C ASN A 45 56.20 -22.89 21.27
N LYS A 46 55.71 -23.80 20.42
CA LYS A 46 56.58 -24.67 19.60
C LYS A 46 57.49 -23.89 18.65
N THR A 47 57.06 -22.74 18.13
CA THR A 47 57.84 -21.89 17.24
C THR A 47 58.82 -20.99 18.00
N ILE A 48 58.47 -20.47 19.18
CA ILE A 48 59.42 -19.71 20.03
C ILE A 48 60.48 -20.64 20.62
N ASP A 49 60.06 -21.79 21.17
CA ASP A 49 60.97 -22.80 21.72
C ASP A 49 61.94 -23.30 20.62
N LYS A 50 61.43 -23.52 19.39
CA LYS A 50 62.30 -23.83 18.25
C LYS A 50 63.20 -22.66 17.84
N PHE A 51 62.69 -21.43 17.73
CA PHE A 51 63.50 -20.27 17.32
C PHE A 51 64.63 -19.97 18.32
N ALA A 52 64.36 -20.10 19.63
CA ALA A 52 65.37 -19.97 20.67
C ALA A 52 66.37 -21.13 20.68
N SER A 53 65.96 -22.34 20.30
CA SER A 53 66.87 -23.48 20.09
C SER A 53 67.74 -23.27 18.85
N ASP A 54 67.14 -23.05 17.68
CA ASP A 54 67.83 -22.78 16.41
C ASP A 54 68.88 -21.66 16.59
N SER A 55 68.50 -20.54 17.23
CA SER A 55 69.38 -19.40 17.45
C SER A 55 70.53 -19.67 18.44
N LEU A 56 70.34 -20.51 19.45
CA LEU A 56 71.42 -20.89 20.39
C LEU A 56 72.31 -22.02 19.85
N ILE A 57 71.80 -22.85 18.93
CA ILE A 57 72.61 -23.75 18.11
C ILE A 57 73.45 -22.93 17.13
N GLU A 58 72.85 -21.98 16.41
CA GLU A 58 73.55 -21.04 15.51
C GLU A 58 74.62 -20.22 16.27
N HIS A 59 74.33 -19.81 17.52
CA HIS A 59 75.32 -19.20 18.40
C HIS A 59 76.48 -20.12 18.75
N SER A 60 76.20 -21.39 19.08
CA SER A 60 77.23 -22.40 19.38
C SER A 60 78.12 -22.65 18.16
N VAL A 61 77.51 -22.74 16.97
CA VAL A 61 78.21 -22.91 15.68
C VAL A 61 79.06 -21.69 15.36
N SER A 62 78.49 -20.47 15.37
CA SER A 62 79.24 -19.25 15.12
C SER A 62 80.39 -19.05 16.11
N SER A 63 80.24 -19.52 17.35
CA SER A 63 81.32 -19.50 18.35
C SER A 63 82.42 -20.50 18.02
N ALA A 64 82.10 -21.68 17.50
CA ALA A 64 83.09 -22.62 16.94
C ALA A 64 83.75 -22.06 15.68
N ASP A 65 82.98 -21.50 14.73
CA ASP A 65 83.48 -20.91 13.48
C ASP A 65 84.47 -19.76 13.74
N LYS A 66 84.23 -18.92 14.76
CA LYS A 66 85.17 -17.87 15.18
C LYS A 66 86.51 -18.45 15.62
N VAL A 67 86.49 -19.52 16.42
CA VAL A 67 87.72 -20.20 16.87
C VAL A 67 88.41 -20.91 15.70
N ASP A 68 87.66 -21.59 14.85
CA ASP A 68 88.17 -22.24 13.63
C ASP A 68 88.87 -21.24 12.69
N ALA A 69 88.28 -20.06 12.48
CA ALA A 69 88.88 -18.99 11.65
C ALA A 69 90.24 -18.47 12.20
N ILE A 70 90.44 -18.49 13.51
CA ILE A 70 91.73 -18.14 14.14
C ILE A 70 92.76 -19.24 13.87
N LEU A 71 92.36 -20.51 14.03
CA LEU A 71 93.21 -21.68 13.80
C LEU A 71 93.57 -21.87 12.31
N VAL A 72 92.73 -21.36 11.39
CA VAL A 72 93.06 -21.23 9.97
C VAL A 72 94.16 -20.19 9.75
N ARG A 73 94.13 -19.05 10.46
CA ARG A 73 95.11 -17.96 10.30
C ARG A 73 96.53 -18.38 10.68
N THR A 74 96.70 -19.25 11.68
CA THR A 74 98.02 -19.81 12.02
C THR A 74 98.55 -20.77 10.94
N ASN A 75 97.68 -21.42 10.16
CA ASN A 75 98.11 -22.18 8.98
C ASN A 75 98.58 -21.27 7.82
N GLU A 76 98.14 -20.01 7.75
CA GLU A 76 98.66 -19.04 6.78
C GLU A 76 100.11 -18.62 7.11
N ILE A 77 100.40 -18.40 8.40
CA ILE A 77 101.76 -18.11 8.92
C ILE A 77 102.74 -19.25 8.60
N TYR A 78 102.32 -20.50 8.79
CA TYR A 78 103.14 -21.66 8.36
C TYR A 78 103.39 -21.67 6.84
N HIS A 79 102.42 -21.26 6.03
CA HIS A 79 102.56 -21.27 4.58
C HIS A 79 103.49 -20.19 4.02
N SER A 80 103.68 -19.05 4.69
CA SER A 80 104.71 -18.08 4.26
C SER A 80 106.11 -18.60 4.58
N LEU A 81 106.34 -19.06 5.82
CA LEU A 81 107.57 -19.70 6.30
C LEU A 81 108.00 -20.91 5.44
N LYS A 82 107.04 -21.64 4.84
CA LYS A 82 107.35 -22.74 3.92
C LYS A 82 108.26 -22.32 2.76
N SER A 83 108.18 -21.07 2.30
CA SER A 83 109.07 -20.55 1.24
C SER A 83 110.56 -20.67 1.58
N ALA A 84 110.91 -20.58 2.88
CA ALA A 84 112.27 -20.79 3.35
C ALA A 84 112.65 -22.29 3.41
N ILE A 85 111.72 -23.15 3.83
CA ILE A 85 111.89 -24.63 3.83
C ILE A 85 112.23 -25.11 2.41
N ASP A 86 111.49 -24.63 1.41
CA ASP A 86 111.72 -25.00 0.01
C ASP A 86 113.11 -24.54 -0.50
N ILE A 87 113.64 -23.40 -0.01
CA ILE A 87 115.01 -22.93 -0.33
C ILE A 87 116.09 -23.78 0.37
N ILE A 88 115.88 -24.18 1.63
CA ILE A 88 116.77 -25.06 2.38
C ILE A 88 116.90 -26.43 1.69
N ASN A 89 115.77 -26.98 1.23
CA ASN A 89 115.67 -28.32 0.66
C ASN A 89 116.18 -28.47 -0.78
N GLN A 90 116.17 -27.41 -1.58
CA GLN A 90 116.51 -27.48 -3.01
C GLN A 90 118.00 -27.35 -3.32
N LYS A 91 118.86 -27.01 -2.35
CA LYS A 91 120.24 -26.55 -2.62
C LYS A 91 121.26 -27.04 -1.59
N GLU A 92 122.28 -27.78 -2.06
CA GLU A 92 123.57 -27.99 -1.38
C GLU A 92 124.58 -26.93 -1.88
N ASP A 93 124.74 -25.81 -1.15
CA ASP A 93 125.64 -24.71 -1.51
C ASP A 93 126.79 -24.54 -0.49
N ASP A 94 128.02 -24.34 -0.99
CA ASP A 94 129.23 -23.94 -0.22
C ASP A 94 129.09 -22.51 0.35
N ILE A 95 129.70 -22.26 1.51
CA ILE A 95 129.86 -20.93 2.13
C ILE A 95 130.54 -19.95 1.15
N ASN A 96 131.48 -20.43 0.34
CA ASN A 96 132.17 -19.65 -0.71
C ASN A 96 131.42 -19.59 -2.06
N GLY A 97 130.17 -20.06 -2.07
CA GLY A 97 129.30 -20.04 -3.25
C GLY A 97 128.92 -18.64 -3.72
N THR A 98 127.96 -18.61 -4.65
CA THR A 98 127.32 -17.39 -5.13
C THR A 98 125.81 -17.52 -4.97
N PHE A 99 125.07 -16.40 -4.91
CA PHE A 99 123.61 -16.46 -5.00
C PHE A 99 123.20 -17.21 -6.28
N THR A 100 122.46 -18.30 -6.11
CA THR A 100 121.96 -19.20 -7.16
C THR A 100 120.59 -18.75 -7.70
N THR A 101 119.98 -17.76 -7.05
CA THR A 101 118.75 -17.02 -7.40
C THR A 101 119.02 -15.96 -8.48
N GLY A 102 119.26 -16.42 -9.71
CA GLY A 102 119.44 -15.53 -10.87
C GLY A 102 118.12 -14.91 -11.35
N TRP A 103 117.84 -13.65 -11.01
CA TRP A 103 116.74 -12.88 -11.59
C TRP A 103 117.06 -12.49 -13.05
N THR A 104 116.32 -13.03 -14.02
CA THR A 104 116.48 -12.67 -15.43
C THR A 104 115.84 -11.31 -15.72
N SER A 105 116.61 -10.39 -16.32
CA SER A 105 116.15 -9.04 -16.67
C SER A 105 116.41 -8.73 -18.14
N GLU A 106 115.38 -8.31 -18.89
CA GLU A 106 115.51 -7.93 -20.30
C GLU A 106 116.17 -6.55 -20.48
N VAL A 107 117.48 -6.46 -20.24
CA VAL A 107 118.25 -5.22 -20.45
C VAL A 107 119.09 -5.31 -21.73
N LYS A 108 118.91 -4.36 -22.65
CA LYS A 108 119.62 -4.31 -23.95
C LYS A 108 121.11 -3.92 -23.87
N SER A 109 121.61 -3.61 -22.67
CA SER A 109 123.06 -3.50 -22.40
C SER A 109 123.60 -4.85 -21.95
N GLY A 110 124.57 -5.40 -22.67
CA GLY A 110 125.21 -6.69 -22.35
C GLY A 110 126.07 -6.64 -21.09
N ILE A 111 125.42 -6.50 -19.93
CA ILE A 111 125.99 -6.57 -18.60
C ILE A 111 125.37 -7.79 -17.92
N GLU A 112 126.14 -8.86 -17.79
CA GLU A 112 125.73 -9.98 -16.93
C GLU A 112 125.81 -9.53 -15.46
N THR A 113 124.71 -9.66 -14.72
CA THR A 113 124.68 -9.44 -13.28
C THR A 113 125.30 -10.64 -12.56
N ALA A 114 126.64 -10.73 -12.61
CA ALA A 114 127.40 -11.79 -11.97
C ALA A 114 127.12 -11.82 -10.45
N SER A 115 126.63 -12.95 -9.94
CA SER A 115 126.23 -13.06 -8.53
C SER A 115 127.43 -13.10 -7.59
N GLY A 116 127.23 -12.54 -6.38
CA GLY A 116 128.32 -12.19 -5.46
C GLY A 116 129.15 -13.39 -5.01
N LYS A 117 130.42 -13.43 -5.43
CA LYS A 117 131.39 -14.48 -5.13
C LYS A 117 132.41 -14.01 -4.10
N GLY A 118 132.61 -14.78 -3.04
CA GLY A 118 133.49 -14.39 -1.92
C GLY A 118 132.85 -13.38 -0.95
N LEU A 119 131.52 -13.41 -0.81
CA LEU A 119 130.82 -12.66 0.23
C LEU A 119 130.90 -13.44 1.55
N ASN A 120 131.35 -12.80 2.63
CA ASN A 120 131.30 -13.37 3.97
C ASN A 120 129.92 -13.12 4.59
N LEU A 121 128.96 -14.01 4.27
CA LEU A 121 127.61 -13.97 4.82
C LEU A 121 127.60 -14.67 6.18
N ILE A 122 127.01 -14.02 7.18
CA ILE A 122 126.97 -14.46 8.57
C ILE A 122 125.52 -14.52 9.01
N SER A 123 125.15 -15.58 9.75
CA SER A 123 123.83 -15.74 10.34
C SER A 123 123.53 -14.62 11.35
N ARG A 124 122.35 -14.02 11.27
CA ARG A 124 121.82 -13.11 12.31
C ARG A 124 121.38 -13.84 13.57
N VAL A 125 121.11 -15.14 13.46
CA VAL A 125 120.61 -15.99 14.54
C VAL A 125 121.76 -16.59 15.34
N THR A 126 122.75 -17.19 14.67
CA THR A 126 123.85 -17.95 15.33
C THR A 126 125.21 -17.26 15.27
N GLY A 127 125.37 -16.19 14.49
CA GLY A 127 126.65 -15.49 14.31
C GLY A 127 127.72 -16.28 13.53
N THR A 128 127.39 -17.45 12.97
CA THR A 128 128.32 -18.28 12.18
C THR A 128 128.23 -17.97 10.68
N PRO A 129 129.31 -18.18 9.88
CA PRO A 129 129.25 -18.07 8.43
C PRO A 129 128.23 -19.03 7.80
N ILE A 130 127.51 -18.58 6.77
CA ILE A 130 126.48 -19.37 6.06
C ILE A 130 126.56 -19.20 4.54
N SER A 131 126.10 -20.20 3.79
CA SER A 131 126.03 -20.13 2.33
C SER A 131 124.91 -19.20 1.84
N PRO A 132 124.98 -18.68 0.60
CA PRO A 132 124.04 -17.69 0.10
C PRO A 132 122.56 -18.09 0.18
N SER A 133 122.22 -19.36 -0.12
CA SER A 133 120.84 -19.85 0.00
C SER A 133 120.35 -19.98 1.44
N ARG A 134 121.25 -20.24 2.41
CA ARG A 134 120.91 -20.22 3.83
C ARG A 134 120.72 -18.79 4.34
N PHE A 135 121.46 -17.81 3.82
CA PHE A 135 121.22 -16.40 4.10
C PHE A 135 119.88 -15.90 3.51
N GLU A 136 119.48 -16.38 2.33
CA GLU A 136 118.13 -16.13 1.78
C GLU A 136 117.03 -16.75 2.66
N ALA A 137 117.16 -18.04 3.01
CA ALA A 137 116.20 -18.73 3.86
C ALA A 137 116.06 -18.07 5.24
N GLU A 138 117.16 -17.75 5.91
CA GLU A 138 117.17 -17.01 7.18
C GLU A 138 116.49 -15.63 7.04
N THR A 139 116.68 -14.93 5.92
CA THR A 139 116.05 -13.61 5.72
C THR A 139 114.53 -13.72 5.67
N ILE A 140 114.00 -14.79 5.06
CA ILE A 140 112.57 -15.07 5.08
C ILE A 140 112.13 -15.50 6.48
N ILE A 141 112.80 -16.48 7.09
CA ILE A 141 112.46 -16.99 8.44
C ILE A 141 112.37 -15.84 9.44
N VAL A 142 113.46 -15.08 9.64
CA VAL A 142 113.49 -14.01 10.65
C VAL A 142 112.46 -12.91 10.35
N HIS A 143 112.23 -12.56 9.08
CA HIS A 143 111.20 -11.57 8.74
C HIS A 143 109.79 -12.07 9.07
N GLU A 144 109.43 -13.26 8.61
CA GLU A 144 108.10 -13.85 8.81
C GLU A 144 107.81 -14.11 10.30
N LEU A 145 108.81 -14.51 11.10
CA LEU A 145 108.66 -14.63 12.56
C LEU A 145 108.25 -13.29 13.21
N PHE A 146 108.92 -12.17 12.86
CA PHE A 146 108.58 -10.85 13.40
C PHE A 146 107.20 -10.35 12.94
N GLU A 147 106.86 -10.49 11.65
CA GLU A 147 105.55 -10.03 11.15
C GLU A 147 104.42 -10.86 11.76
N ALA A 148 104.58 -12.18 11.87
CA ALA A 148 103.59 -13.09 12.43
C ALA A 148 103.20 -12.76 13.88
N VAL A 149 104.16 -12.33 14.71
CA VAL A 149 103.90 -11.94 16.12
C VAL A 149 103.30 -10.52 16.22
N ARG A 150 103.70 -9.61 15.31
CA ARG A 150 103.26 -8.19 15.31
C ARG A 150 101.85 -7.99 14.75
N ASP A 151 101.50 -8.65 13.65
CA ASP A 151 100.20 -8.48 12.96
C ASP A 151 99.06 -9.37 13.51
N ASN A 152 99.34 -10.13 14.57
CA ASN A 152 98.39 -11.02 15.23
C ASN A 152 98.43 -10.81 16.76
N ASP A 153 97.52 -10.00 17.31
CA ASP A 153 97.37 -9.80 18.76
C ASP A 153 97.34 -11.13 19.55
N GLN A 154 96.69 -12.14 18.96
CA GLN A 154 96.38 -13.45 19.52
C GLN A 154 97.54 -14.45 19.52
N VAL A 155 98.63 -14.16 18.77
CA VAL A 155 99.86 -14.94 18.78
C VAL A 155 100.78 -14.40 19.87
N TYR A 156 101.24 -15.27 20.77
CA TYR A 156 102.28 -14.97 21.75
C TYR A 156 103.67 -14.98 21.10
N GLY A 157 103.97 -16.05 20.35
CA GLY A 157 105.27 -16.25 19.73
C GLY A 157 105.23 -17.21 18.54
N VAL A 158 106.31 -17.23 17.76
CA VAL A 158 106.50 -18.16 16.63
C VAL A 158 107.93 -18.66 16.65
N GLY A 159 108.11 -19.96 16.40
CA GLY A 159 109.41 -20.63 16.30
C GLY A 159 109.57 -21.40 15.01
N PHE A 160 110.79 -21.42 14.48
CA PHE A 160 111.19 -22.25 13.34
C PHE A 160 112.25 -23.24 13.83
N LEU A 161 111.81 -24.33 14.46
CA LEU A 161 112.65 -25.25 15.23
C LEU A 161 113.13 -26.41 14.34
N LEU A 162 114.42 -26.73 14.34
CA LEU A 162 115.01 -27.75 13.46
C LEU A 162 115.87 -28.77 14.20
N GLU A 163 115.89 -29.99 13.68
CA GLU A 163 116.80 -31.06 14.12
C GLU A 163 118.28 -30.64 14.03
N PRO A 164 119.16 -31.17 14.90
CA PRO A 164 120.56 -30.75 14.95
C PRO A 164 121.30 -30.93 13.62
N GLY A 165 121.79 -29.82 13.06
CA GLY A 165 122.48 -29.78 11.77
C GLY A 165 121.58 -29.79 10.53
N ALA A 166 120.25 -29.79 10.67
CA ALA A 166 119.32 -29.80 9.53
C ALA A 166 119.32 -28.47 8.74
N PHE A 167 119.59 -27.33 9.39
CA PHE A 167 119.79 -26.06 8.69
C PHE A 167 121.07 -26.07 7.87
N SER A 168 122.21 -26.40 8.50
CA SER A 168 123.49 -26.64 7.83
C SER A 168 124.36 -27.56 8.70
N LYS A 169 125.22 -28.37 8.06
CA LYS A 169 126.15 -29.28 8.75
C LYS A 169 127.13 -28.54 9.67
N ASP A 170 127.41 -27.27 9.38
CA ASP A 170 128.28 -26.39 10.19
C ASP A 170 127.52 -25.64 11.32
N ILE A 171 126.18 -25.76 11.36
CA ILE A 171 125.31 -25.13 12.38
C ILE A 171 124.55 -26.25 13.09
N PRO A 172 125.09 -26.79 14.21
CA PRO A 172 124.48 -27.92 14.91
C PRO A 172 123.17 -27.57 15.60
N GLN A 173 122.84 -26.29 15.77
CA GLN A 173 121.63 -25.81 16.45
C GLN A 173 121.13 -24.57 15.70
N TYR A 174 119.92 -24.62 15.17
CA TYR A 174 119.25 -23.50 14.52
C TYR A 174 117.76 -23.59 14.81
N ALA A 175 117.30 -22.78 15.76
CA ALA A 175 115.93 -22.79 16.25
C ALA A 175 115.47 -21.37 16.57
N PRO A 176 115.44 -20.45 15.59
CA PRO A 176 115.02 -19.09 15.82
C PRO A 176 113.57 -19.02 16.33
N TYR A 177 113.41 -18.33 17.45
CA TYR A 177 112.14 -18.07 18.14
C TYR A 177 111.98 -16.58 18.39
N VAL A 178 110.74 -16.09 18.34
CA VAL A 178 110.38 -14.71 18.65
C VAL A 178 109.06 -14.72 19.42
N ASN A 179 109.05 -14.21 20.66
CA ASN A 179 107.82 -13.91 21.40
C ASN A 179 107.39 -12.42 21.27
N LYS A 180 106.32 -12.03 21.95
CA LYS A 180 105.75 -10.67 21.94
C LYS A 180 106.77 -9.59 22.36
N ASP A 181 107.50 -9.82 23.44
CA ASP A 181 108.44 -8.86 24.02
C ASP A 181 109.73 -8.77 23.19
N ASP A 182 110.16 -9.88 22.58
CA ASP A 182 111.23 -9.93 21.59
C ASP A 182 110.85 -9.17 20.30
N ALA A 183 109.60 -9.34 19.86
CA ALA A 183 109.07 -8.68 18.67
C ALA A 183 109.01 -7.15 18.81
N GLU A 184 108.77 -6.61 20.01
CA GLU A 184 108.93 -5.18 20.28
C GLU A 184 110.42 -4.78 20.29
N GLN A 185 111.29 -5.58 20.92
CA GLN A 185 112.71 -5.27 21.08
C GLN A 185 113.56 -5.51 19.82
N ASN A 186 113.01 -6.17 18.80
CA ASN A 186 113.72 -6.68 17.61
C ASN A 186 114.80 -7.71 17.98
N LEU A 187 114.53 -8.53 19.00
CA LEU A 187 115.35 -9.67 19.40
C LEU A 187 114.87 -10.94 18.69
N VAL A 188 115.78 -11.88 18.42
CA VAL A 188 115.45 -13.24 18.00
C VAL A 188 116.28 -14.17 18.87
N GLU A 189 115.62 -15.08 19.57
CA GLU A 189 116.24 -16.11 20.39
C GLU A 189 116.57 -17.33 19.52
N ASN A 190 117.50 -18.18 19.96
CA ASN A 190 117.86 -19.42 19.28
C ASN A 190 117.93 -20.56 20.29
N LEU A 191 116.77 -21.19 20.53
CA LEU A 191 116.56 -22.17 21.60
C LEU A 191 117.54 -23.35 21.51
N GLU A 192 117.94 -23.91 22.65
CA GLU A 192 118.73 -25.14 22.72
C GLU A 192 117.84 -26.35 22.40
N TYR A 193 118.39 -27.35 21.70
CA TYR A 193 117.60 -28.50 21.23
C TYR A 193 116.98 -29.31 22.40
N ASP A 194 117.67 -29.36 23.54
CA ASP A 194 117.20 -30.03 24.75
C ASP A 194 116.04 -29.27 25.44
N GLU A 195 115.72 -28.03 25.03
CA GLU A 195 114.63 -27.21 25.60
C GLU A 195 113.26 -27.47 24.95
N TYR A 196 113.22 -27.86 23.67
CA TYR A 196 111.96 -28.09 22.93
C TYR A 196 111.77 -29.52 22.40
N SER A 197 112.80 -30.37 22.38
CA SER A 197 112.71 -31.69 21.73
C SER A 197 111.84 -32.72 22.47
N GLU A 198 111.65 -32.58 23.79
CA GLU A 198 110.72 -33.42 24.56
C GLU A 198 109.29 -32.84 24.68
N GLU A 199 109.04 -31.62 24.19
CA GLU A 199 107.77 -30.91 24.41
C GLU A 199 106.57 -31.44 23.61
N ASP A 200 105.36 -31.25 24.15
CA ASP A 200 104.12 -31.82 23.61
C ASP A 200 103.84 -31.38 22.16
N TYR A 201 104.11 -30.12 21.84
CA TYR A 201 103.92 -29.58 20.49
C TYR A 201 104.94 -30.16 19.48
N TYR A 202 106.20 -30.34 19.88
CA TYR A 202 107.27 -30.78 18.98
C TYR A 202 107.18 -32.29 18.75
N THR A 203 107.05 -33.07 19.83
CA THR A 203 106.89 -34.53 19.76
C THR A 203 105.63 -34.95 19.00
N ARG A 204 104.55 -34.16 19.04
CA ARG A 204 103.36 -34.38 18.19
C ARG A 204 103.56 -34.02 16.72
N ALA A 205 104.31 -32.98 16.39
CA ALA A 205 104.62 -32.68 14.98
C ALA A 205 105.28 -33.89 14.28
N PHE A 206 106.21 -34.57 14.97
CA PHE A 206 106.89 -35.76 14.47
C PHE A 206 106.01 -37.02 14.50
N SER A 207 105.20 -37.23 15.55
CA SER A 207 104.42 -38.46 15.73
C SER A 207 103.04 -38.47 15.06
N GLU A 208 102.36 -37.33 14.93
CA GLU A 208 101.13 -37.19 14.15
C GLU A 208 101.42 -36.99 12.65
N GLY A 209 102.55 -36.35 12.32
CA GLY A 209 103.05 -36.17 10.94
C GLY A 209 102.24 -35.19 10.08
N HIS A 210 101.42 -34.36 10.71
CA HIS A 210 100.65 -33.29 10.09
C HIS A 210 100.44 -32.13 11.06
N ASN A 211 99.95 -31.01 10.55
CA ASN A 211 99.60 -29.82 11.30
C ASN A 211 98.59 -30.15 12.42
N GLY A 212 98.73 -29.53 13.59
CA GLY A 212 97.88 -29.75 14.74
C GLY A 212 98.06 -28.67 15.80
N PHE A 213 97.53 -28.93 17.00
CA PHE A 213 97.63 -28.05 18.16
C PHE A 213 97.94 -28.91 19.39
N SER A 214 98.76 -28.40 20.32
CA SER A 214 99.05 -29.04 21.60
C SER A 214 97.79 -29.18 22.47
N ASP A 215 97.92 -29.83 23.62
CA ASP A 215 97.00 -29.55 24.72
C ASP A 215 97.38 -28.22 25.42
N ALA A 216 96.45 -27.63 26.18
CA ALA A 216 96.68 -26.32 26.82
C ALA A 216 97.64 -26.45 28.01
N TYR A 217 98.69 -25.63 28.02
CA TYR A 217 99.75 -25.65 29.03
C TYR A 217 100.06 -24.22 29.54
N VAL A 218 101.06 -24.07 30.41
CA VAL A 218 101.39 -22.79 31.06
C VAL A 218 102.88 -22.51 30.95
N GLU A 219 103.23 -21.38 30.35
CA GLU A 219 104.60 -20.94 30.10
C GLU A 219 104.76 -19.49 30.59
N ASP A 220 105.75 -19.26 31.45
CA ASP A 220 105.93 -18.03 32.25
C ASP A 220 104.67 -17.45 32.91
N GLY A 221 103.76 -18.34 33.33
CA GLY A 221 102.48 -18.00 33.96
C GLY A 221 101.37 -17.62 32.99
N THR A 222 101.64 -17.61 31.68
CA THR A 222 100.67 -17.42 30.61
C THR A 222 100.14 -18.78 30.15
N ASN A 223 98.82 -18.97 30.15
CA ASN A 223 98.18 -20.17 29.64
C ASN A 223 98.14 -20.12 28.09
N MET A 224 98.69 -21.11 27.40
CA MET A 224 98.81 -21.14 25.92
C MET A 224 98.38 -22.46 25.29
N ILE A 225 98.19 -22.44 23.96
CA ILE A 225 98.13 -23.61 23.08
C ILE A 225 99.03 -23.33 21.88
N THR A 226 99.88 -24.30 21.54
CA THR A 226 100.82 -24.17 20.42
C THR A 226 100.30 -24.90 19.19
N GLY A 227 100.10 -24.18 18.09
CA GLY A 227 99.92 -24.76 16.76
C GLY A 227 101.24 -25.31 16.25
N PHE A 228 101.31 -26.60 15.97
CA PHE A 228 102.51 -27.28 15.50
C PHE A 228 102.38 -27.70 14.02
N TYR A 229 103.46 -27.49 13.26
CA TYR A 229 103.47 -27.66 11.81
C TYR A 229 104.80 -28.34 11.38
N PRO A 230 104.80 -29.65 11.06
CA PRO A 230 106.05 -30.37 10.81
C PRO A 230 106.80 -29.87 9.57
N ILE A 231 108.07 -29.53 9.76
CA ILE A 231 109.02 -29.17 8.69
C ILE A 231 109.57 -30.47 8.11
N LYS A 232 109.52 -30.61 6.78
CA LYS A 232 110.03 -31.78 6.06
C LYS A 232 111.19 -31.44 5.14
N ASP A 233 112.08 -32.40 4.95
CA ASP A 233 113.17 -32.34 3.98
C ASP A 233 112.72 -32.74 2.56
N SER A 234 113.67 -32.77 1.61
CA SER A 234 113.44 -33.23 0.23
C SER A 234 113.22 -34.75 0.10
N THR A 235 113.28 -35.52 1.20
CA THR A 235 112.98 -36.97 1.25
C THR A 235 111.62 -37.29 1.87
N ASP A 236 110.83 -36.26 2.24
CA ASP A 236 109.58 -36.34 3.02
C ASP A 236 109.78 -36.75 4.50
N THR A 237 111.03 -36.76 4.97
CA THR A 237 111.40 -36.98 6.39
C THR A 237 111.18 -35.69 7.19
N ILE A 238 110.65 -35.81 8.41
CA ILE A 238 110.46 -34.66 9.30
C ILE A 238 111.81 -34.28 9.92
N VAL A 239 112.18 -33.00 9.82
CA VAL A 239 113.48 -32.45 10.27
C VAL A 239 113.32 -31.21 11.15
N GLY A 240 112.12 -31.00 11.70
CA GLY A 240 111.78 -29.91 12.59
C GLY A 240 110.28 -29.64 12.66
N ALA A 241 109.92 -28.52 13.28
CA ALA A 241 108.56 -27.99 13.31
C ALA A 241 108.56 -26.46 13.33
N VAL A 242 107.61 -25.84 12.61
CA VAL A 242 107.18 -24.48 12.93
C VAL A 242 106.19 -24.59 14.08
N ILE A 243 106.39 -23.76 15.11
CA ILE A 243 105.48 -23.63 16.25
C ILE A 243 104.89 -22.21 16.25
N ILE A 244 103.62 -22.09 16.63
CA ILE A 244 102.89 -20.82 16.75
C ILE A 244 102.12 -20.86 18.06
N ASP A 245 102.57 -20.09 19.04
CA ASP A 245 101.99 -20.07 20.38
C ASP A 245 100.83 -19.09 20.43
N ILE A 246 99.67 -19.56 20.89
CA ILE A 246 98.42 -18.81 20.92
C ILE A 246 98.02 -18.64 22.39
N TYR A 247 97.74 -17.40 22.80
CA TYR A 247 97.19 -17.14 24.14
C TYR A 247 95.87 -17.90 24.33
N SER A 248 95.67 -18.58 25.45
CA SER A 248 94.40 -19.31 25.70
C SER A 248 93.19 -18.41 25.95
N ASP A 249 93.39 -17.10 26.17
CA ASP A 249 92.31 -16.12 26.24
C ASP A 249 91.59 -15.93 24.89
N ILE A 250 92.16 -16.48 23.81
CA ILE A 250 91.57 -16.62 22.49
C ILE A 250 90.15 -17.19 22.51
N PHE A 251 89.87 -18.07 23.47
CA PHE A 251 88.57 -18.70 23.64
C PHE A 251 87.51 -17.77 24.26
N SER A 252 87.88 -16.61 24.81
CA SER A 252 86.91 -15.57 25.19
C SER A 252 86.04 -15.09 24.03
N VAL A 253 86.44 -15.37 22.78
CA VAL A 253 85.63 -15.15 21.56
C VAL A 253 84.32 -15.96 21.52
N VAL A 254 84.19 -17.00 22.37
CA VAL A 254 82.94 -17.79 22.55
C VAL A 254 82.02 -17.24 23.64
N ASP A 255 82.49 -16.32 24.48
CA ASP A 255 81.66 -15.59 25.43
C ASP A 255 80.96 -14.43 24.72
N VAL A 256 79.66 -14.28 24.95
CA VAL A 256 78.82 -13.26 24.31
C VAL A 256 77.76 -12.78 25.29
N ASP A 257 77.81 -11.49 25.62
CA ASP A 257 76.74 -10.80 26.32
C ASP A 257 75.44 -10.87 25.51
N ASN A 258 74.41 -11.52 26.06
CA ASN A 258 73.13 -11.71 25.40
C ASN A 258 71.99 -11.16 26.27
N ASP A 259 71.45 -9.99 25.91
CA ASP A 259 70.32 -9.33 26.60
C ASP A 259 69.09 -10.24 26.79
N SER A 260 68.89 -11.24 25.93
CA SER A 260 67.78 -12.20 26.03
C SER A 260 68.06 -13.35 27.00
N PHE A 261 69.33 -13.64 27.27
CA PHE A 261 69.79 -14.73 28.14
C PHE A 261 70.97 -14.27 29.04
N PRO A 262 70.75 -13.39 30.04
CA PRO A 262 71.82 -12.88 30.91
C PRO A 262 72.50 -13.94 31.79
N SER A 263 71.97 -15.17 31.87
CA SER A 263 72.60 -16.33 32.52
C SER A 263 73.19 -17.33 31.51
N LEU A 264 73.40 -16.92 30.26
CA LEU A 264 74.11 -17.69 29.24
C LEU A 264 75.59 -17.83 29.60
N TYR A 265 76.16 -19.00 29.36
CA TYR A 265 77.60 -19.22 29.44
C TYR A 265 78.06 -20.18 28.35
N SER A 266 79.30 -20.02 27.94
CA SER A 266 79.98 -20.86 26.97
C SER A 266 81.13 -21.64 27.63
N ASN A 267 81.37 -22.86 27.15
CA ASN A 267 82.47 -23.73 27.55
C ASN A 267 83.17 -24.27 26.30
N ILE A 268 84.48 -24.50 26.35
CA ILE A 268 85.21 -25.31 25.35
C ILE A 268 85.74 -26.57 26.03
N ILE A 269 85.45 -27.72 25.42
CA ILE A 269 85.71 -29.05 25.97
C ILE A 269 86.58 -29.83 24.97
N ASN A 270 87.73 -30.36 25.41
CA ASN A 270 88.62 -31.15 24.54
C ASN A 270 88.14 -32.59 24.35
N GLU A 271 88.82 -33.40 23.52
CA GLU A 271 88.44 -34.79 23.25
C GLU A 271 88.60 -35.72 24.47
N ASN A 272 89.44 -35.33 25.43
CA ASN A 272 89.58 -35.96 26.75
C ASN A 272 88.53 -35.47 27.76
N GLU A 273 87.56 -34.67 27.31
CA GLU A 273 86.44 -34.10 28.06
C GLU A 273 86.86 -33.08 29.14
N ASN A 274 88.07 -32.55 29.11
CA ASN A 274 88.49 -31.49 30.03
C ASN A 274 87.99 -30.13 29.53
N ILE A 275 87.50 -29.30 30.45
CA ILE A 275 87.04 -27.94 30.15
C ILE A 275 88.28 -27.03 30.04
N LEU A 276 88.64 -26.65 28.82
CA LEU A 276 89.77 -25.75 28.54
C LEU A 276 89.40 -24.29 28.77
N TYR A 277 88.16 -23.91 28.47
CA TYR A 277 87.64 -22.56 28.67
C TYR A 277 86.21 -22.59 29.22
N SER A 278 85.85 -21.60 30.04
CA SER A 278 84.49 -21.37 30.50
C SER A 278 84.30 -19.93 30.96
N SER A 279 83.13 -19.33 30.66
CA SER A 279 82.67 -18.08 31.29
C SER A 279 82.56 -18.20 32.83
N HIS A 280 82.45 -19.44 33.34
CA HIS A 280 82.51 -19.76 34.76
C HIS A 280 83.92 -20.30 35.10
N THR A 281 84.81 -19.40 35.50
CA THR A 281 86.23 -19.74 35.73
C THR A 281 86.47 -20.82 36.79
N ASP A 282 85.49 -21.12 37.65
CA ASP A 282 85.60 -22.17 38.66
C ASP A 282 85.57 -23.60 38.06
N VAL A 283 85.14 -23.80 36.81
CA VAL A 283 85.12 -25.13 36.17
C VAL A 283 86.24 -25.41 35.17
N ILE A 284 87.09 -24.42 34.88
CA ILE A 284 88.26 -24.60 34.00
C ILE A 284 89.23 -25.63 34.59
N GLY A 285 89.82 -26.47 33.73
CA GLY A 285 90.73 -27.55 34.11
C GLY A 285 90.07 -28.78 34.75
N LYS A 286 88.76 -28.75 35.03
CA LYS A 286 88.02 -29.93 35.51
C LYS A 286 87.60 -30.81 34.32
N ASN A 287 87.48 -32.10 34.56
CA ASN A 287 86.81 -32.97 33.61
C ASN A 287 85.30 -32.69 33.60
N PHE A 288 84.74 -32.54 32.40
CA PHE A 288 83.35 -32.16 32.18
C PHE A 288 82.36 -33.10 32.88
N LYS A 289 82.70 -34.39 32.98
CA LYS A 289 81.92 -35.41 33.69
C LYS A 289 81.62 -35.04 35.15
N ASP A 290 82.58 -34.41 35.83
CA ASP A 290 82.45 -34.02 37.24
C ASP A 290 81.68 -32.70 37.42
N THR A 291 81.38 -31.98 36.34
CA THR A 291 80.63 -30.71 36.35
C THR A 291 79.12 -30.89 36.11
N VAL A 292 78.68 -32.11 35.79
CA VAL A 292 77.27 -32.44 35.50
C VAL A 292 76.82 -33.68 36.28
N SER A 293 75.50 -33.92 36.34
CA SER A 293 74.97 -35.16 36.93
C SER A 293 75.20 -36.36 35.99
N GLU A 294 75.33 -37.57 36.54
CA GLU A 294 75.57 -38.80 35.77
C GLU A 294 74.49 -39.04 34.67
N ASP A 295 73.22 -38.75 34.97
CA ASP A 295 72.12 -38.77 34.00
C ASP A 295 72.28 -37.73 32.87
N ALA A 296 72.85 -36.56 33.16
CA ALA A 296 73.15 -35.54 32.16
C ALA A 296 74.36 -35.96 31.30
N TYR A 297 75.45 -36.38 31.94
CA TYR A 297 76.67 -36.85 31.28
C TYR A 297 76.37 -37.94 30.24
N ASN A 298 75.66 -39.00 30.63
CA ASN A 298 75.34 -40.11 29.74
C ASN A 298 74.51 -39.68 28.51
N LYS A 299 73.65 -38.66 28.65
CA LYS A 299 72.86 -38.11 27.53
C LYS A 299 73.68 -37.23 26.59
N ILE A 300 74.70 -36.55 27.12
CA ILE A 300 75.62 -35.72 26.33
C ILE A 300 76.60 -36.62 25.57
N LYS A 301 77.23 -37.58 26.27
CA LYS A 301 78.23 -38.49 25.68
C LYS A 301 77.69 -39.29 24.49
N ALA A 302 76.44 -39.76 24.60
CA ALA A 302 75.75 -40.48 23.51
C ALA A 302 75.51 -39.64 22.24
N ASN A 303 75.71 -38.32 22.28
CA ASN A 303 75.64 -37.44 21.10
C ASN A 303 77.02 -37.03 20.57
N PHE A 304 78.07 -37.00 21.41
CA PHE A 304 79.44 -36.71 20.97
C PHE A 304 79.97 -37.70 19.93
N GLU A 305 79.51 -38.96 19.94
CA GLU A 305 79.89 -39.96 18.93
C GLU A 305 79.43 -39.59 17.50
N ASN A 306 78.38 -38.79 17.35
CA ASN A 306 77.82 -38.42 16.05
C ASN A 306 78.61 -37.31 15.33
N LYS A 307 79.48 -36.56 16.04
CA LYS A 307 80.24 -35.40 15.54
C LYS A 307 79.40 -34.31 14.83
N THR A 308 78.10 -34.21 15.09
CA THR A 308 77.22 -33.14 14.61
C THR A 308 76.83 -32.19 15.74
N THR A 309 76.29 -31.01 15.39
CA THR A 309 75.60 -30.15 16.37
C THR A 309 74.42 -30.88 17.03
N PHE A 310 74.14 -30.55 18.30
CA PHE A 310 72.95 -31.06 19.01
C PHE A 310 72.51 -30.17 20.18
N GLU A 311 71.24 -30.29 20.55
CA GLU A 311 70.69 -29.78 21.82
C GLU A 311 70.42 -30.93 22.80
N VAL A 312 70.55 -30.66 24.10
CA VAL A 312 70.11 -31.59 25.16
C VAL A 312 69.70 -30.85 26.43
N VAL A 313 68.53 -31.21 26.96
CA VAL A 313 68.01 -30.67 28.22
C VAL A 313 68.45 -31.54 29.38
N THR A 314 69.24 -30.97 30.30
CA THR A 314 69.88 -31.65 31.42
C THR A 314 69.34 -31.18 32.77
N SER A 315 69.62 -31.92 33.84
CA SER A 315 69.25 -31.54 35.21
C SER A 315 70.49 -31.22 36.04
N SER A 316 70.50 -30.02 36.61
CA SER A 316 71.50 -29.49 37.54
C SER A 316 70.87 -29.23 38.92
N SER A 317 71.69 -28.94 39.93
CA SER A 317 71.27 -28.57 41.29
C SER A 317 70.41 -27.30 41.32
N SER A 318 70.65 -26.36 40.40
CA SER A 318 69.90 -25.11 40.21
C SER A 318 68.60 -25.27 39.41
N GLY A 319 68.35 -26.45 38.82
CA GLY A 319 67.19 -26.74 37.98
C GLY A 319 67.58 -27.36 36.64
N LYS A 320 66.66 -27.33 35.66
CA LYS A 320 66.97 -27.77 34.30
C LYS A 320 67.80 -26.74 33.55
N VAL A 321 68.72 -27.21 32.70
CA VAL A 321 69.60 -26.41 31.85
C VAL A 321 69.50 -26.95 30.42
N ASN A 322 69.24 -26.07 29.46
CA ASN A 322 69.34 -26.38 28.04
C ASN A 322 70.81 -26.20 27.63
N ARG A 323 71.38 -27.20 26.98
CA ARG A 323 72.78 -27.19 26.52
C ARG A 323 72.80 -27.44 25.03
N PHE A 324 73.51 -26.59 24.32
CA PHE A 324 73.73 -26.62 22.89
C PHE A 324 75.21 -26.89 22.66
N TYR A 325 75.53 -27.69 21.64
CA TYR A 325 76.89 -28.10 21.35
C TYR A 325 77.16 -27.98 19.85
N ALA A 326 78.32 -27.43 19.51
CA ALA A 326 78.89 -27.44 18.16
C ALA A 326 80.29 -28.11 18.19
N PRO A 327 80.62 -28.95 17.19
CA PRO A 327 81.95 -29.52 17.05
C PRO A 327 82.93 -28.45 16.55
N LEU A 328 84.12 -28.41 17.15
CA LEU A 328 85.27 -27.61 16.72
C LEU A 328 86.37 -28.58 16.20
N ASN A 329 86.95 -28.30 15.04
CA ASN A 329 87.77 -29.27 14.32
C ASN A 329 89.28 -29.03 14.49
N MET A 330 89.85 -29.58 15.55
CA MET A 330 91.30 -29.54 15.83
C MET A 330 92.05 -30.59 14.97
N GLY A 331 92.07 -30.38 13.66
CA GLY A 331 92.72 -31.26 12.68
C GLY A 331 92.01 -32.61 12.52
N LYS A 332 92.47 -33.62 13.28
CA LYS A 332 91.81 -34.94 13.41
C LYS A 332 91.00 -35.07 14.70
N ARG A 333 91.29 -34.24 15.72
CA ARG A 333 90.60 -34.23 17.02
C ARG A 333 89.33 -33.38 16.91
N THR A 334 88.31 -33.69 17.71
CA THR A 334 87.04 -32.94 17.70
C THR A 334 86.77 -32.45 19.11
N TRP A 335 86.93 -31.15 19.30
CA TRP A 335 86.55 -30.44 20.53
C TRP A 335 85.10 -30.00 20.42
N TRP A 336 84.54 -29.50 21.52
CA TRP A 336 83.14 -29.07 21.58
C TRP A 336 83.01 -27.69 22.20
N VAL A 337 82.46 -26.75 21.43
CA VAL A 337 81.94 -25.49 21.97
C VAL A 337 80.53 -25.76 22.49
N GLN A 338 80.34 -25.56 23.78
CA GLN A 338 79.05 -25.60 24.44
C GLN A 338 78.55 -24.17 24.67
N THR A 339 77.28 -23.92 24.38
CA THR A 339 76.52 -22.80 24.97
C THR A 339 75.42 -23.36 25.86
N ALA A 340 75.21 -22.80 27.05
CA ALA A 340 74.26 -23.31 28.04
C ALA A 340 73.45 -22.19 28.71
N VAL A 341 72.17 -22.46 28.96
CA VAL A 341 71.24 -21.50 29.57
C VAL A 341 70.22 -22.21 30.49
N PRO A 342 69.87 -21.64 31.66
CA PRO A 342 68.84 -22.21 32.53
C PRO A 342 67.48 -22.34 31.81
N THR A 343 66.85 -23.51 31.87
CA THR A 343 65.56 -23.78 31.19
C THR A 343 64.44 -22.86 31.70
N ARG A 344 64.56 -22.25 32.90
CA ARG A 344 63.62 -21.22 33.38
C ARG A 344 63.71 -19.92 32.58
N GLU A 345 64.92 -19.57 32.14
CA GLU A 345 65.25 -18.34 31.41
C GLU A 345 64.98 -18.49 29.92
N PHE A 346 65.40 -19.62 29.33
CA PHE A 346 65.00 -20.01 27.97
C PHE A 346 63.47 -19.94 27.78
N ASN A 347 62.72 -20.49 28.73
CA ASN A 347 61.26 -20.42 28.71
C ASN A 347 60.71 -19.09 29.26
N ALA A 348 61.51 -18.14 29.74
CA ALA A 348 60.98 -16.89 30.31
C ALA A 348 60.32 -16.03 29.22
N ALA A 349 60.97 -15.89 28.06
CA ALA A 349 60.40 -15.23 26.89
C ALA A 349 59.10 -15.93 26.43
N ALA A 350 59.13 -17.25 26.23
CA ALA A 350 57.96 -18.04 25.83
C ALA A 350 56.80 -17.94 26.84
N ASN A 351 57.07 -18.04 28.15
CA ASN A 351 56.07 -17.88 29.21
C ASN A 351 55.51 -16.45 29.28
N GLY A 352 56.36 -15.44 29.12
CA GLY A 352 55.97 -14.02 29.11
C GLY A 352 55.09 -13.69 27.91
N ILE A 353 55.48 -14.13 26.72
CA ILE A 353 54.69 -14.02 25.49
C ILE A 353 53.39 -14.79 25.62
N ARG A 354 53.39 -16.05 26.09
CA ARG A 354 52.15 -16.83 26.29
C ARG A 354 51.20 -16.15 27.28
N ASN A 355 51.68 -15.68 28.43
CA ASN A 355 50.83 -15.01 29.42
C ASN A 355 50.29 -13.68 28.85
N THR A 356 51.11 -12.95 28.10
CA THR A 356 50.69 -11.74 27.38
C THR A 356 49.67 -12.06 26.30
N ILE A 357 49.81 -13.13 25.53
CA ILE A 357 48.83 -13.61 24.54
C ILE A 357 47.53 -14.05 25.22
N ILE A 358 47.56 -14.71 26.38
CA ILE A 358 46.34 -15.10 27.10
C ILE A 358 45.59 -13.84 27.61
N VAL A 359 46.30 -12.89 28.22
CA VAL A 359 45.71 -11.63 28.68
C VAL A 359 45.23 -10.78 27.50
N ALA A 360 46.04 -10.65 26.45
CA ALA A 360 45.69 -9.96 25.21
C ALA A 360 44.52 -10.64 24.50
N THR A 361 44.41 -11.97 24.46
CA THR A 361 43.22 -12.67 23.96
C THR A 361 42.01 -12.37 24.82
N ILE A 362 42.09 -12.39 26.15
CA ILE A 362 40.94 -12.07 27.00
C ILE A 362 40.50 -10.62 26.75
N ILE A 363 41.45 -9.70 26.64
CA ILE A 363 41.21 -8.29 26.30
C ILE A 363 40.66 -8.15 24.87
N ILE A 364 41.19 -8.87 23.88
CA ILE A 364 40.75 -8.86 22.47
C ILE A 364 39.40 -9.54 22.32
N VAL A 365 39.06 -10.57 23.10
CA VAL A 365 37.73 -11.20 23.12
C VAL A 365 36.73 -10.27 23.79
N LEU A 366 37.08 -9.57 24.87
CA LEU A 366 36.22 -8.54 25.47
C LEU A 366 36.07 -7.31 24.57
N ILE A 367 37.14 -6.86 23.93
CA ILE A 367 37.15 -5.78 22.95
C ILE A 367 36.39 -6.20 21.69
N LEU A 368 36.50 -7.43 21.19
CA LEU A 368 35.75 -7.92 20.04
C LEU A 368 34.30 -8.23 20.39
N LEU A 369 33.96 -8.71 21.58
CA LEU A 369 32.57 -8.75 22.02
C LEU A 369 32.01 -7.33 22.13
N GLY A 370 32.81 -6.37 22.60
CA GLY A 370 32.49 -4.94 22.63
C GLY A 370 32.43 -4.28 21.25
N LEU A 371 33.28 -4.66 20.29
CA LEU A 371 33.38 -4.11 18.93
C LEU A 371 32.42 -4.79 17.97
N VAL A 372 32.12 -6.08 18.14
CA VAL A 372 31.02 -6.74 17.45
C VAL A 372 29.71 -6.21 18.02
N TYR A 373 29.53 -6.10 19.35
CA TYR A 373 28.37 -5.41 19.92
C TYR A 373 28.27 -3.97 19.41
N SER A 374 29.38 -3.22 19.35
CA SER A 374 29.39 -1.83 18.88
C SER A 374 29.18 -1.69 17.38
N MET A 375 29.81 -2.52 16.53
CA MET A 375 29.61 -2.51 15.07
C MET A 375 28.23 -3.06 14.69
N VAL A 376 27.74 -4.12 15.34
CA VAL A 376 26.35 -4.59 15.19
C VAL A 376 25.41 -3.46 15.63
N LYS A 377 25.66 -2.80 16.77
CA LYS A 377 24.82 -1.68 17.24
C LYS A 377 24.96 -0.41 16.40
N LYS A 378 26.10 -0.14 15.75
CA LYS A 378 26.39 1.10 15.00
C LYS A 378 26.12 0.98 13.50
N ASN A 379 26.30 -0.21 12.92
CA ASN A 379 26.02 -0.51 11.52
C ASN A 379 24.62 -1.09 11.34
N LEU A 380 24.06 -1.80 12.34
CA LEU A 380 22.63 -2.12 12.37
C LEU A 380 21.78 -1.06 13.11
N ALA A 381 22.35 0.02 13.67
CA ALA A 381 21.55 1.21 14.04
C ALA A 381 20.86 1.85 12.82
N PRO A 382 21.56 2.04 11.69
CA PRO A 382 20.94 2.30 10.39
C PRO A 382 19.83 1.32 10.04
N LEU A 383 20.01 0.00 10.24
CA LEU A 383 18.91 -0.97 10.04
C LEU A 383 17.77 -0.80 11.07
N SER A 384 18.04 -0.36 12.29
CA SER A 384 17.00 0.00 13.26
C SER A 384 16.26 1.27 12.83
N LYS A 385 16.92 2.22 12.17
CA LYS A 385 16.28 3.37 11.52
C LYS A 385 15.45 2.94 10.31
N ILE A 386 15.93 2.05 9.44
CA ILE A 386 15.14 1.45 8.36
C ILE A 386 13.93 0.70 8.93
N SER A 387 14.12 -0.11 9.98
CA SER A 387 13.02 -0.89 10.59
C SER A 387 12.02 -0.01 11.31
N SER A 388 12.45 1.09 11.94
CA SER A 388 11.53 2.07 12.54
C SER A 388 10.82 2.86 11.44
N ALA A 389 11.54 3.33 10.42
CA ALA A 389 10.93 4.05 9.31
C ALA A 389 9.97 3.18 8.49
N ALA A 390 10.27 1.88 8.31
CA ALA A 390 9.35 0.92 7.71
C ALA A 390 8.12 0.66 8.62
N ALA A 391 8.28 0.70 9.95
CA ALA A 391 7.16 0.61 10.88
C ALA A 391 6.29 1.88 10.85
N GLU A 392 6.88 3.08 10.83
CA GLU A 392 6.21 4.38 10.63
C GLU A 392 5.46 4.39 9.28
N VAL A 393 6.13 4.01 8.18
CA VAL A 393 5.53 3.87 6.84
C VAL A 393 4.39 2.86 6.82
N SER A 394 4.52 1.73 7.53
CA SER A 394 3.43 0.75 7.66
C SER A 394 2.24 1.23 8.50
N GLN A 395 2.45 2.28 9.30
CA GLN A 395 1.42 3.00 10.07
C GLN A 395 0.91 4.25 9.32
N GLY A 396 1.40 4.52 8.10
CA GLY A 396 1.00 5.67 7.29
C GLY A 396 1.74 6.98 7.57
N ASN A 397 2.80 6.96 8.38
CA ASN A 397 3.69 8.11 8.56
C ASN A 397 4.83 8.07 7.53
N PHE A 398 4.94 9.11 6.71
CA PHE A 398 5.93 9.24 5.64
C PHE A 398 6.91 10.41 5.85
N ASP A 399 6.68 11.29 6.82
CA ASP A 399 7.55 12.44 7.10
C ASP A 399 8.76 12.03 7.97
N ILE A 400 9.74 11.40 7.34
CA ILE A 400 10.86 10.73 8.02
C ILE A 400 12.20 11.16 7.41
N ASP A 401 13.05 11.81 8.21
CA ASP A 401 14.37 12.27 7.78
C ASP A 401 15.41 11.13 7.64
N LEU A 402 15.29 10.37 6.54
CA LEU A 402 16.18 9.26 6.19
C LEU A 402 17.48 9.73 5.52
N LYS A 403 18.32 10.44 6.26
CA LYS A 403 19.72 10.74 5.88
C LYS A 403 20.67 9.59 6.26
N TYR A 404 21.45 9.13 5.30
CA TYR A 404 22.51 8.13 5.45
C TYR A 404 23.44 8.19 4.24
N ASP A 405 24.53 8.94 4.39
CA ASP A 405 25.32 9.40 3.23
C ASP A 405 26.51 8.47 2.99
N LYS A 406 26.19 7.22 2.62
CA LYS A 406 27.13 6.16 2.24
C LYS A 406 26.63 5.36 1.05
N ASN A 407 27.57 4.77 0.30
CA ASN A 407 27.31 3.99 -0.91
C ASN A 407 27.51 2.48 -0.68
N ASP A 408 27.15 1.98 0.51
CA ASP A 408 27.10 0.55 0.84
C ASP A 408 25.68 -0.02 0.62
N GLU A 409 25.46 -1.31 0.86
CA GLU A 409 24.15 -1.96 0.67
C GLU A 409 23.05 -1.38 1.59
N ILE A 410 23.45 -0.84 2.75
CA ILE A 410 22.55 -0.10 3.65
C ILE A 410 22.21 1.25 3.01
N GLY A 411 23.17 1.92 2.38
CA GLY A 411 22.95 3.10 1.53
C GLY A 411 22.01 2.84 0.36
N VAL A 412 22.15 1.71 -0.34
CA VAL A 412 21.22 1.28 -1.39
C VAL A 412 19.82 1.05 -0.81
N ALA A 413 19.71 0.43 0.37
CA ALA A 413 18.43 0.25 1.05
C ALA A 413 17.81 1.58 1.55
N PHE A 414 18.62 2.53 2.04
CA PHE A 414 18.18 3.87 2.41
C PHE A 414 17.70 4.66 1.19
N ASN A 415 18.43 4.63 0.07
CA ASN A 415 18.04 5.32 -1.16
C ASN A 415 16.82 4.66 -1.81
N GLY A 416 16.70 3.33 -1.76
CA GLY A 416 15.50 2.60 -2.18
C GLY A 416 14.28 2.94 -1.33
N LEU A 417 14.40 2.91 0.00
CA LEU A 417 13.32 3.29 0.91
C LEU A 417 12.97 4.78 0.80
N ARG A 418 13.94 5.67 0.62
CA ARG A 418 13.71 7.10 0.33
C ARG A 418 13.03 7.29 -1.02
N GLY A 419 13.40 6.53 -2.06
CA GLY A 419 12.71 6.53 -3.35
C GLY A 419 11.25 6.09 -3.25
N ILE A 420 10.98 5.05 -2.44
CA ILE A 420 9.62 4.59 -2.11
C ILE A 420 8.86 5.67 -1.33
N ILE A 421 9.44 6.23 -0.27
CA ILE A 421 8.80 7.26 0.56
C ILE A 421 8.54 8.52 -0.24
N ASN A 422 9.52 9.09 -0.94
CA ASN A 422 9.32 10.28 -1.77
C ASN A 422 8.24 10.05 -2.84
N ARG A 423 8.20 8.86 -3.46
CA ARG A 423 7.15 8.56 -4.46
C ARG A 423 5.78 8.38 -3.82
N ILE A 424 5.68 7.74 -2.65
CA ILE A 424 4.42 7.63 -1.90
C ILE A 424 3.99 9.01 -1.37
N GLN A 425 4.90 9.87 -0.93
CA GLN A 425 4.60 11.27 -0.55
C GLN A 425 4.08 12.07 -1.75
N ASN A 426 4.70 11.95 -2.93
CA ASN A 426 4.21 12.58 -4.16
C ASN A 426 2.82 12.07 -4.53
N ILE A 427 2.61 10.74 -4.55
CA ILE A 427 1.32 10.10 -4.83
C ILE A 427 0.26 10.52 -3.79
N ILE A 428 0.58 10.54 -2.50
CA ILE A 428 -0.34 10.99 -1.45
C ILE A 428 -0.65 12.48 -1.57
N THR A 429 0.32 13.32 -1.93
CA THR A 429 0.11 14.77 -2.10
C THR A 429 -0.77 15.04 -3.33
N ASP A 430 -0.52 14.38 -4.45
CA ASP A 430 -1.32 14.51 -5.67
C ASP A 430 -2.71 13.87 -5.51
N LEU A 431 -2.83 12.71 -4.87
CA LEU A 431 -4.13 12.12 -4.48
C LEU A 431 -4.89 13.05 -3.52
N SER A 432 -4.26 13.59 -2.48
CA SER A 432 -4.93 14.50 -1.53
C SER A 432 -5.38 15.79 -2.19
N LYS A 433 -4.63 16.27 -3.20
CA LYS A 433 -5.02 17.41 -4.03
C LYS A 433 -6.19 17.05 -4.94
N LYS A 434 -6.08 16.00 -5.75
CA LYS A 434 -7.12 15.58 -6.74
C LYS A 434 -8.41 15.12 -6.06
N LEU A 435 -8.32 14.32 -5.00
CA LEU A 435 -9.46 13.96 -4.14
C LEU A 435 -9.99 15.16 -3.36
N GLY A 436 -9.13 16.12 -3.00
CA GLY A 436 -9.52 17.40 -2.42
C GLY A 436 -10.45 18.18 -3.36
N GLU A 437 -10.02 18.39 -4.60
CA GLU A 437 -10.82 18.98 -5.68
C GLU A 437 -12.16 18.23 -5.86
N ILE A 438 -12.12 16.89 -6.03
CA ILE A 438 -13.33 16.06 -6.18
C ILE A 438 -14.26 16.20 -4.96
N SER A 439 -13.72 16.24 -3.73
CA SER A 439 -14.51 16.38 -2.49
C SER A 439 -15.11 17.78 -2.31
N SER A 440 -14.48 18.82 -2.88
CA SER A 440 -15.06 20.17 -3.00
C SER A 440 -16.10 20.28 -4.12
N GLY A 441 -16.29 19.20 -4.89
CA GLY A 441 -17.25 19.08 -5.99
C GLY A 441 -16.68 19.40 -7.37
N ASN A 442 -15.37 19.55 -7.51
CA ASN A 442 -14.71 19.88 -8.77
C ASN A 442 -14.39 18.63 -9.62
N PHE A 443 -15.34 18.18 -10.43
CA PHE A 443 -15.12 17.12 -11.41
C PHE A 443 -14.41 17.61 -12.69
N GLN A 444 -14.24 18.93 -12.89
CA GLN A 444 -13.41 19.49 -13.97
C GLN A 444 -11.90 19.33 -13.74
N VAL A 445 -11.47 18.86 -12.57
CA VAL A 445 -10.06 18.60 -12.26
C VAL A 445 -9.34 17.75 -13.33
N ASP A 446 -8.08 18.10 -13.61
CA ASP A 446 -7.21 17.33 -14.50
C ASP A 446 -6.63 16.13 -13.75
N LEU A 447 -6.75 14.95 -14.38
CA LEU A 447 -6.35 13.66 -13.83
C LEU A 447 -5.25 12.99 -14.68
N ILE A 448 -4.50 13.76 -15.47
CA ILE A 448 -3.28 13.31 -16.15
C ILE A 448 -2.14 13.07 -15.13
N ASP A 449 -1.24 12.12 -15.44
CA ASP A 449 0.00 11.88 -14.71
C ASP A 449 1.18 12.60 -15.36
N ALA A 450 1.23 13.93 -15.20
CA ALA A 450 2.27 14.76 -15.84
C ALA A 450 3.69 14.43 -15.35
N ASP A 451 3.83 14.01 -14.08
CA ASP A 451 5.10 13.71 -13.42
C ASP A 451 5.48 12.21 -13.48
N ASN A 452 4.69 11.38 -14.15
CA ASN A 452 4.85 9.92 -14.22
C ASN A 452 4.94 9.25 -12.82
N ASN A 453 4.17 9.74 -11.86
CA ASN A 453 4.15 9.23 -10.48
C ASN A 453 3.52 7.82 -10.38
N TYR A 454 2.50 7.50 -11.17
CA TYR A 454 1.63 6.33 -11.01
C TYR A 454 2.01 5.15 -11.92
N VAL A 455 3.28 4.73 -11.95
CA VAL A 455 3.68 3.56 -12.78
C VAL A 455 3.34 2.21 -12.14
N GLY A 456 3.20 1.19 -12.98
CA GLY A 456 3.06 -0.21 -12.54
C GLY A 456 1.83 -0.42 -11.66
N ALA A 457 2.04 -0.96 -10.46
CA ALA A 457 0.95 -1.23 -9.51
C ALA A 457 0.18 0.00 -9.02
N TYR A 458 0.69 1.23 -9.24
CA TYR A 458 0.01 2.48 -8.88
C TYR A 458 -0.91 3.02 -10.00
N ALA A 459 -0.73 2.59 -11.25
CA ALA A 459 -1.54 3.07 -12.39
C ALA A 459 -3.05 2.84 -12.22
N PRO A 460 -3.52 1.69 -11.67
CA PRO A 460 -4.94 1.46 -11.41
C PRO A 460 -5.58 2.44 -10.42
N LEU A 461 -4.80 3.09 -9.54
CA LEU A 461 -5.33 4.10 -8.61
C LEU A 461 -5.80 5.34 -9.38
N LEU A 462 -4.97 5.83 -10.30
CA LEU A 462 -5.32 6.98 -11.13
C LEU A 462 -6.45 6.64 -12.11
N GLY A 463 -6.40 5.45 -12.74
CA GLY A 463 -7.49 4.97 -13.59
C GLY A 463 -8.82 4.84 -12.84
N SER A 464 -8.79 4.34 -11.60
CA SER A 464 -10.00 4.27 -10.76
C SER A 464 -10.52 5.66 -10.38
N MET A 465 -9.65 6.62 -10.05
CA MET A 465 -10.03 8.00 -9.78
C MET A 465 -10.61 8.68 -11.03
N GLN A 466 -10.07 8.41 -12.22
CA GLN A 466 -10.63 8.84 -13.51
C GLN A 466 -12.03 8.27 -13.72
N SER A 467 -12.23 6.95 -13.61
CA SER A 467 -13.55 6.33 -13.77
C SER A 467 -14.57 6.79 -12.73
N ILE A 468 -14.17 6.99 -11.47
CA ILE A 468 -15.05 7.56 -10.44
C ILE A 468 -15.47 8.99 -10.80
N THR A 469 -14.52 9.82 -11.23
CA THR A 469 -14.76 11.22 -11.63
C THR A 469 -15.69 11.29 -12.83
N GLU A 470 -15.44 10.49 -13.87
CA GLU A 470 -16.23 10.48 -15.10
C GLU A 470 -17.65 9.93 -14.88
N ASN A 471 -17.79 8.81 -14.15
CA ASN A 471 -19.09 8.22 -13.86
C ASN A 471 -19.95 9.11 -12.96
N LEU A 472 -19.36 9.75 -11.93
CA LEU A 472 -20.09 10.71 -11.09
C LEU A 472 -20.43 11.99 -11.87
N ASN A 473 -19.52 12.46 -12.74
CA ASN A 473 -19.79 13.59 -13.62
C ASN A 473 -20.99 13.31 -14.53
N GLN A 474 -21.01 12.16 -15.21
CA GLN A 474 -22.12 11.76 -16.08
C GLN A 474 -23.40 11.60 -15.27
N THR A 475 -23.38 10.88 -14.14
CA THR A 475 -24.56 10.70 -13.28
C THR A 475 -25.15 12.05 -12.83
N LEU A 476 -24.31 13.05 -12.53
CA LEU A 476 -24.77 14.39 -12.16
C LEU A 476 -25.29 15.20 -13.36
N LEU A 477 -24.76 14.99 -14.58
CA LEU A 477 -25.36 15.53 -15.81
C LEU A 477 -26.73 14.89 -16.08
N ASP A 478 -26.85 13.56 -15.94
CA ASP A 478 -28.09 12.82 -16.17
C ASP A 478 -29.18 13.24 -15.16
N ILE A 479 -28.82 13.44 -13.89
CA ILE A 479 -29.73 13.98 -12.86
C ILE A 479 -30.14 15.42 -13.20
N ARG A 480 -29.22 16.24 -13.71
CA ARG A 480 -29.55 17.61 -14.14
C ARG A 480 -30.52 17.60 -15.32
N GLU A 481 -30.24 16.85 -16.37
CA GLU A 481 -31.14 16.75 -17.52
C GLU A 481 -32.50 16.21 -17.10
N SER A 482 -32.54 15.17 -16.25
CA SER A 482 -33.78 14.66 -15.66
C SER A 482 -34.53 15.73 -14.85
N SER A 483 -33.82 16.62 -14.14
CA SER A 483 -34.42 17.72 -13.38
C SER A 483 -34.96 18.82 -14.30
N ASP A 484 -34.22 19.20 -15.33
CA ASP A 484 -34.67 20.15 -16.36
C ASP A 484 -35.90 19.60 -17.12
N GLN A 485 -35.95 18.29 -17.40
CA GLN A 485 -37.11 17.60 -17.97
C GLN A 485 -38.31 17.56 -17.01
N VAL A 486 -38.11 17.24 -15.72
CA VAL A 486 -39.19 17.26 -14.70
C VAL A 486 -39.73 18.67 -14.49
N SER A 487 -38.88 19.70 -14.46
CA SER A 487 -39.32 21.11 -14.37
C SER A 487 -40.18 21.49 -15.58
N SER A 488 -39.73 21.15 -16.80
CA SER A 488 -40.45 21.43 -18.04
C SER A 488 -41.78 20.68 -18.13
N GLY A 489 -41.81 19.41 -17.71
CA GLY A 489 -43.02 18.60 -17.67
C GLY A 489 -44.00 19.07 -16.60
N ALA A 490 -43.51 19.53 -15.45
CA ALA A 490 -44.33 20.15 -14.41
C ALA A 490 -44.95 21.46 -14.89
N GLU A 491 -44.21 22.35 -15.55
CA GLU A 491 -44.77 23.56 -16.18
C GLU A 491 -45.89 23.21 -17.17
N GLN A 492 -45.71 22.21 -18.03
CA GLN A 492 -46.76 21.73 -18.96
C GLN A 492 -47.99 21.16 -18.25
N VAL A 493 -47.82 20.43 -17.13
CA VAL A 493 -48.94 19.94 -16.31
C VAL A 493 -49.66 21.08 -15.60
N SER A 494 -48.93 22.11 -15.14
CA SER A 494 -49.50 23.31 -14.53
C SER A 494 -50.34 24.11 -15.54
N ASP A 495 -49.80 24.38 -16.74
CA ASP A 495 -50.52 25.06 -17.82
C ASP A 495 -51.78 24.27 -18.25
N GLY A 496 -51.65 22.96 -18.42
CA GLY A 496 -52.75 22.06 -18.77
C GLY A 496 -53.83 22.00 -17.68
N ALA A 497 -53.43 21.99 -16.41
CA ALA A 497 -54.34 22.05 -15.27
C ALA A 497 -55.04 23.42 -15.18
N GLN A 498 -54.33 24.53 -15.39
CA GLN A 498 -54.93 25.86 -15.39
C GLN A 498 -55.94 26.03 -16.54
N ALA A 499 -55.64 25.49 -17.72
CA ALA A 499 -56.59 25.41 -18.83
C ALA A 499 -57.82 24.54 -18.50
N LEU A 500 -57.64 23.41 -17.81
CA LEU A 500 -58.74 22.55 -17.35
C LEU A 500 -59.62 23.25 -16.29
N ALA A 501 -59.04 24.03 -15.37
CA ALA A 501 -59.77 24.81 -14.39
C ALA A 501 -60.62 25.92 -15.05
N GLN A 502 -60.07 26.62 -16.04
CA GLN A 502 -60.84 27.58 -16.83
C GLN A 502 -61.95 26.90 -17.64
N GLY A 503 -61.64 25.82 -18.36
CA GLY A 503 -62.64 25.04 -19.11
C GLY A 503 -63.75 24.48 -18.22
N SER A 504 -63.43 24.09 -16.98
CA SER A 504 -64.42 23.67 -15.97
C SER A 504 -65.29 24.85 -15.51
N THR A 505 -64.73 26.05 -15.40
CA THR A 505 -65.48 27.27 -15.05
C THR A 505 -66.44 27.70 -16.17
N GLU A 506 -66.00 27.56 -17.42
CA GLU A 506 -66.83 27.80 -18.61
C GLU A 506 -67.94 26.73 -18.72
N GLN A 507 -67.61 25.45 -18.54
CA GLN A 507 -68.61 24.37 -18.47
C GLN A 507 -69.62 24.56 -17.34
N ALA A 508 -69.20 25.01 -16.15
CA ALA A 508 -70.11 25.28 -15.04
C ALA A 508 -71.14 26.37 -15.39
N SER A 509 -70.72 27.37 -16.17
CA SER A 509 -71.61 28.43 -16.67
C SER A 509 -72.64 27.88 -17.65
N SER A 510 -72.21 27.08 -18.64
CA SER A 510 -73.10 26.42 -19.60
C SER A 510 -74.06 25.43 -18.93
N VAL A 511 -73.63 24.73 -17.87
CA VAL A 511 -74.45 23.81 -17.07
C VAL A 511 -75.52 24.57 -16.28
N GLN A 512 -75.22 25.76 -15.75
CA GLN A 512 -76.21 26.63 -15.11
C GLN A 512 -77.25 27.14 -16.12
N GLU A 513 -76.82 27.55 -17.32
CA GLU A 513 -77.74 28.00 -18.38
C GLU A 513 -78.63 26.85 -18.90
N LEU A 514 -78.08 25.64 -19.07
CA LEU A 514 -78.85 24.44 -19.40
C LEU A 514 -79.87 24.09 -18.31
N SER A 515 -79.47 24.15 -17.03
CA SER A 515 -80.39 23.90 -15.90
C SER A 515 -81.53 24.93 -15.85
N ALA A 516 -81.23 26.22 -16.07
CA ALA A 516 -82.25 27.26 -16.19
C ALA A 516 -83.20 27.02 -17.37
N THR A 517 -82.65 26.63 -18.53
CA THR A 517 -83.42 26.32 -19.74
C THR A 517 -84.34 25.10 -19.56
N MET A 518 -83.85 24.02 -18.93
CA MET A 518 -84.66 22.84 -18.63
C MET A 518 -85.74 23.13 -17.58
N ASN A 519 -85.47 24.01 -16.62
CA ASN A 519 -86.50 24.52 -15.71
C ASN A 519 -87.58 25.33 -16.45
N GLU A 520 -87.23 26.17 -17.43
CA GLU A 520 -88.24 26.84 -18.25
C GLU A 520 -89.04 25.83 -19.09
N ILE A 521 -88.38 24.89 -19.78
CA ILE A 521 -89.02 23.83 -20.59
C ILE A 521 -89.99 23.02 -19.73
N SER A 522 -89.58 22.56 -18.54
CA SER A 522 -90.43 21.84 -17.58
C SER A 522 -91.71 22.63 -17.24
N ASN A 523 -91.57 23.94 -17.00
CA ASN A 523 -92.71 24.82 -16.77
C ASN A 523 -93.60 25.00 -18.02
N LYS A 524 -93.03 25.10 -19.24
CA LYS A 524 -93.82 25.15 -20.48
C LYS A 524 -94.61 23.86 -20.68
N VAL A 525 -93.97 22.70 -20.55
CA VAL A 525 -94.61 21.37 -20.71
C VAL A 525 -95.76 21.21 -19.73
N LYS A 526 -95.58 21.61 -18.47
CA LYS A 526 -96.65 21.60 -17.44
C LYS A 526 -97.82 22.53 -17.79
N VAL A 527 -97.54 23.70 -18.38
CA VAL A 527 -98.59 24.62 -18.88
C VAL A 527 -99.30 24.02 -20.12
N THR A 528 -98.57 23.37 -21.02
CA THR A 528 -99.15 22.66 -22.19
C THR A 528 -100.07 21.54 -21.75
N ALA A 529 -99.66 20.67 -20.81
CA ALA A 529 -100.52 19.63 -20.24
C ALA A 529 -101.80 20.22 -19.61
N SER A 530 -101.66 21.30 -18.81
CA SER A 530 -102.80 21.99 -18.21
C SER A 530 -103.75 22.59 -19.26
N LYS A 531 -103.22 23.12 -20.37
CA LYS A 531 -104.02 23.71 -21.46
C LYS A 531 -104.63 22.67 -22.39
N ALA A 532 -103.99 21.52 -22.57
CA ALA A 532 -104.59 20.36 -23.21
C ALA A 532 -105.81 19.90 -22.40
N LYS A 533 -105.68 19.69 -21.09
CA LYS A 533 -106.82 19.30 -20.23
C LYS A 533 -107.99 20.29 -20.31
N GLU A 534 -107.71 21.59 -20.25
CA GLU A 534 -108.72 22.66 -20.42
C GLU A 534 -109.41 22.62 -21.79
N ALA A 535 -108.68 22.32 -22.87
CA ALA A 535 -109.23 22.15 -24.20
C ALA A 535 -110.04 20.84 -24.37
N SER A 536 -109.67 19.76 -23.68
CA SER A 536 -110.43 18.49 -23.65
C SER A 536 -111.77 18.67 -22.93
N GLU A 537 -111.77 19.35 -21.77
CA GLU A 537 -112.98 19.71 -21.04
C GLU A 537 -113.93 20.60 -21.88
N LEU A 538 -113.40 21.56 -22.63
CA LEU A 538 -114.18 22.37 -23.58
C LEU A 538 -114.68 21.57 -24.80
N GLY A 539 -113.88 20.64 -25.33
CA GLY A 539 -114.25 19.77 -26.45
C GLY A 539 -115.38 18.80 -26.11
N ALA A 540 -115.37 18.27 -24.88
CA ALA A 540 -116.45 17.44 -24.35
C ALA A 540 -117.75 18.24 -24.19
N ALA A 541 -117.69 19.45 -23.61
CA ALA A 541 -118.86 20.32 -23.46
C ALA A 541 -119.45 20.76 -24.82
N ALA A 542 -118.60 21.02 -25.83
CA ALA A 542 -119.04 21.30 -27.19
C ALA A 542 -119.74 20.07 -27.82
N GLY A 543 -119.21 18.86 -27.61
CA GLY A 543 -119.84 17.61 -28.06
C GLY A 543 -121.23 17.39 -27.44
N GLU A 544 -121.40 17.66 -26.14
CA GLU A 544 -122.70 17.58 -25.46
C GLU A 544 -123.71 18.61 -26.03
N ALA A 545 -123.27 19.84 -26.28
CA ALA A 545 -124.10 20.87 -26.90
C ALA A 545 -124.51 20.53 -28.35
N MET A 546 -123.62 19.91 -29.13
CA MET A 546 -123.93 19.42 -30.48
C MET A 546 -124.92 18.24 -30.44
N LYS A 547 -124.78 17.32 -29.48
CA LYS A 547 -125.77 16.24 -29.28
C LYS A 547 -127.16 16.80 -28.98
N LEU A 548 -127.27 17.75 -28.03
CA LEU A 548 -128.55 18.41 -27.72
C LEU A 548 -129.14 19.15 -28.93
N SER A 549 -128.28 19.74 -29.77
CA SER A 549 -128.69 20.39 -31.01
C SER A 549 -129.23 19.39 -32.04
N ASN A 550 -128.61 18.21 -32.15
CA ASN A 550 -129.08 17.11 -33.00
C ASN A 550 -130.44 16.58 -32.54
N ASP A 551 -130.61 16.34 -31.24
CA ASP A 551 -131.88 15.91 -30.63
C ASP A 551 -133.00 16.93 -30.94
N LYS A 552 -132.70 18.24 -30.88
CA LYS A 552 -133.66 19.31 -31.21
C LYS A 552 -133.97 19.47 -32.71
N MET A 553 -133.01 19.21 -33.59
CA MET A 553 -133.27 19.16 -35.04
C MET A 553 -134.10 17.92 -35.43
N THR A 554 -133.96 16.81 -34.69
CA THR A 554 -134.80 15.61 -34.86
C THR A 554 -136.26 15.91 -34.46
N GLU A 555 -136.47 16.60 -33.33
CA GLU A 555 -137.78 17.09 -32.89
C GLU A 555 -138.39 18.09 -33.89
N MET A 556 -137.59 18.97 -34.48
CA MET A 556 -138.03 19.89 -35.54
C MET A 556 -138.45 19.16 -36.82
N SER A 557 -137.73 18.10 -37.23
CA SER A 557 -138.09 17.30 -38.41
C SER A 557 -139.46 16.65 -38.22
N SER A 558 -139.70 16.00 -37.07
CA SER A 558 -141.00 15.40 -36.74
C SER A 558 -142.13 16.42 -36.76
N ALA A 559 -141.88 17.66 -36.34
CA ALA A 559 -142.88 18.73 -36.40
C ALA A 559 -143.16 19.22 -37.82
N MET A 560 -142.20 19.13 -38.75
CA MET A 560 -142.44 19.42 -40.18
C MET A 560 -143.28 18.32 -40.83
N ASP A 561 -143.03 17.05 -40.49
CA ASP A 561 -143.84 15.92 -40.96
C ASP A 561 -145.30 16.01 -40.47
N ASP A 562 -145.51 16.33 -39.19
CA ASP A 562 -146.85 16.60 -38.63
C ASP A 562 -147.57 17.73 -39.40
N ILE A 563 -146.86 18.81 -39.77
CA ILE A 563 -147.43 19.92 -40.54
C ILE A 563 -147.76 19.50 -41.98
N ILE A 564 -146.94 18.64 -42.62
CA ILE A 564 -147.24 18.08 -43.94
C ILE A 564 -148.52 17.24 -43.89
N ASP A 565 -148.65 16.35 -42.90
CA ASP A 565 -149.85 15.52 -42.75
C ASP A 565 -151.11 16.34 -42.47
N LYS A 566 -151.02 17.38 -41.63
CA LYS A 566 -152.15 18.30 -41.39
C LYS A 566 -152.47 19.20 -42.59
N SER A 567 -151.48 19.64 -43.36
CA SER A 567 -151.73 20.33 -44.63
C SER A 567 -152.40 19.40 -45.66
N ASN A 568 -152.03 18.13 -45.70
CA ASN A 568 -152.69 17.11 -46.52
C ASN A 568 -154.12 16.79 -46.06
N GLU A 569 -154.42 16.81 -44.76
CA GLU A 569 -155.80 16.74 -44.24
C GLU A 569 -156.63 17.96 -44.68
N ILE A 570 -156.10 19.17 -44.53
CA ILE A 570 -156.80 20.41 -44.93
C ILE A 570 -157.02 20.45 -46.45
N SER A 571 -156.05 20.02 -47.27
CA SER A 571 -156.20 19.92 -48.73
C SER A 571 -157.40 19.05 -49.14
N LYS A 572 -157.60 17.89 -48.48
CA LYS A 572 -158.77 17.01 -48.72
C LYS A 572 -160.09 17.71 -48.34
N ILE A 573 -160.10 18.50 -47.26
CA ILE A 573 -161.27 19.29 -46.84
C ILE A 573 -161.57 20.39 -47.86
N ILE A 574 -160.58 21.16 -48.30
CA ILE A 574 -160.76 22.21 -49.31
C ILE A 574 -161.25 21.64 -50.64
N LYS A 575 -160.72 20.49 -51.09
CA LYS A 575 -161.25 19.80 -52.27
C LYS A 575 -162.73 19.41 -52.10
N THR A 576 -163.11 18.91 -50.92
CA THR A 576 -164.52 18.61 -50.61
C THR A 576 -165.40 19.86 -50.67
N ILE A 577 -164.87 21.04 -50.30
CA ILE A 577 -165.57 22.32 -50.41
C ILE A 577 -165.69 22.78 -51.88
N ASP A 578 -164.66 22.58 -52.72
CA ASP A 578 -164.73 22.82 -54.17
C ASP A 578 -165.79 21.93 -54.85
N ASP A 579 -165.81 20.63 -54.51
CA ASP A 579 -166.82 19.67 -54.98
C ASP A 579 -168.25 20.07 -54.56
N ILE A 580 -168.44 20.57 -53.32
CA ILE A 580 -169.73 21.08 -52.82
C ILE A 580 -170.12 22.39 -53.53
N ALA A 581 -169.18 23.30 -53.74
CA ALA A 581 -169.42 24.57 -54.42
C ALA A 581 -169.80 24.34 -55.89
N PHE A 582 -169.11 23.44 -56.58
CA PHE A 582 -169.45 23.01 -57.94
C PHE A 582 -170.85 22.38 -58.02
N GLN A 583 -171.17 21.44 -57.12
CA GLN A 583 -172.52 20.83 -57.03
C GLN A 583 -173.60 21.90 -56.77
N THR A 584 -173.33 22.86 -55.88
CA THR A 584 -174.25 23.96 -55.58
C THR A 584 -174.48 24.84 -56.81
N ASN A 585 -173.44 25.14 -57.58
CA ASN A 585 -173.53 25.92 -58.83
C ASN A 585 -174.37 25.20 -59.90
N ILE A 586 -174.25 23.87 -60.02
CA ILE A 586 -175.10 23.06 -60.92
C ILE A 586 -176.56 23.02 -60.43
N LEU A 587 -176.79 22.90 -59.11
CA LEU A 587 -178.13 22.95 -58.52
C LEU A 587 -178.80 24.32 -58.76
N SER A 588 -178.08 25.42 -58.57
CA SER A 588 -178.59 26.76 -58.87
C SER A 588 -178.85 26.98 -60.36
N LEU A 589 -177.98 26.50 -61.25
CA LEU A 589 -178.21 26.60 -62.70
C LEU A 589 -179.48 25.86 -63.11
N ASN A 590 -179.70 24.65 -62.59
CA ASN A 590 -180.93 23.89 -62.81
C ASN A 590 -182.17 24.63 -62.25
N ALA A 591 -182.06 25.24 -61.07
CA ALA A 591 -183.13 26.06 -60.49
C ALA A 591 -183.44 27.32 -61.30
N ALA A 592 -182.42 28.00 -61.84
CA ALA A 592 -182.58 29.18 -62.70
C ALA A 592 -183.26 28.82 -64.03
N ILE A 593 -182.91 27.67 -64.62
CA ILE A 593 -183.55 27.14 -65.84
C ILE A 593 -185.04 26.87 -65.61
N GLU A 594 -185.40 26.15 -64.53
CA GLU A 594 -186.80 25.83 -64.25
C GLU A 594 -187.60 27.08 -63.79
N ALA A 595 -186.96 28.04 -63.11
CA ALA A 595 -187.56 29.33 -62.80
C ALA A 595 -187.82 30.17 -64.06
N ALA A 596 -186.92 30.18 -65.04
CA ALA A 596 -187.15 30.80 -66.34
C ALA A 596 -188.30 30.12 -67.11
N ARG A 597 -188.39 28.79 -67.02
CA ARG A 597 -189.48 27.98 -67.59
C ARG A 597 -190.85 28.29 -66.97
N ALA A 598 -190.89 28.63 -65.68
CA ALA A 598 -192.08 29.11 -64.97
C ALA A 598 -192.47 30.58 -65.31
N GLY A 599 -191.70 31.26 -66.17
CA GLY A 599 -192.05 32.57 -66.74
C GLY A 599 -192.27 33.66 -65.70
N ALA A 600 -193.42 34.33 -65.76
CA ALA A 600 -193.72 35.48 -64.91
C ALA A 600 -193.77 35.14 -63.40
N ALA A 601 -194.18 33.91 -63.04
CA ALA A 601 -194.24 33.47 -61.65
C ALA A 601 -192.86 33.07 -61.09
N GLY A 602 -191.94 32.61 -61.95
CA GLY A 602 -190.61 32.15 -61.54
C GLY A 602 -189.60 33.26 -61.24
N LYS A 603 -189.88 34.53 -61.59
CA LYS A 603 -188.91 35.64 -61.51
C LYS A 603 -188.23 35.81 -60.15
N GLY A 604 -188.94 35.62 -59.04
CA GLY A 604 -188.35 35.69 -57.70
C GLY A 604 -187.36 34.56 -57.42
N PHE A 605 -187.69 33.34 -57.86
CA PHE A 605 -186.81 32.17 -57.73
C PHE A 605 -185.60 32.26 -58.67
N ALA A 606 -185.74 32.83 -59.87
CA ALA A 606 -184.63 33.04 -60.79
C ALA A 606 -183.54 33.93 -60.19
N VAL A 607 -183.90 35.08 -59.58
CA VAL A 607 -182.94 35.98 -58.93
C VAL A 607 -182.23 35.31 -57.75
N VAL A 608 -182.94 34.51 -56.96
CA VAL A 608 -182.33 33.74 -55.85
C VAL A 608 -181.41 32.65 -56.39
N ALA A 609 -181.78 31.96 -57.47
CA ALA A 609 -180.96 30.94 -58.10
C ALA A 609 -179.67 31.54 -58.70
N ASP A 610 -179.77 32.66 -59.44
CA ASP A 610 -178.61 33.35 -59.99
C ASP A 610 -177.64 33.82 -58.89
N GLU A 611 -178.14 34.37 -57.78
CA GLU A 611 -177.27 34.80 -56.68
C GLU A 611 -176.69 33.63 -55.87
N VAL A 612 -177.40 32.51 -55.72
CA VAL A 612 -176.84 31.26 -55.16
C VAL A 612 -175.75 30.70 -56.08
N GLY A 613 -175.91 30.75 -57.40
CA GLY A 613 -174.87 30.33 -58.35
C GLY A 613 -173.66 31.27 -58.35
N ASN A 614 -173.87 32.58 -58.24
CA ASN A 614 -172.83 33.58 -58.07
C ASN A 614 -172.04 33.36 -56.76
N LEU A 615 -172.73 33.07 -55.65
CA LEU A 615 -172.13 32.72 -54.37
C LEU A 615 -171.37 31.38 -54.46
N ALA A 616 -171.96 30.35 -55.06
CA ALA A 616 -171.32 29.05 -55.25
C ALA A 616 -170.03 29.16 -56.09
N LYS A 617 -170.06 29.94 -57.18
CA LYS A 617 -168.86 30.22 -57.98
C LYS A 617 -167.77 30.95 -57.17
N LYS A 618 -168.14 31.94 -56.35
CA LYS A 618 -167.20 32.63 -55.44
C LYS A 618 -166.64 31.68 -54.38
N SER A 619 -167.44 30.76 -53.85
CA SER A 619 -166.98 29.71 -52.93
C SER A 619 -166.02 28.75 -53.62
N GLN A 620 -166.26 28.40 -54.89
CA GLN A 620 -165.38 27.57 -55.69
C GLN A 620 -164.03 28.27 -55.96
N GLU A 621 -164.07 29.54 -56.38
CA GLU A 621 -162.88 30.38 -56.57
C GLU A 621 -162.09 30.57 -55.27
N ALA A 622 -162.77 30.76 -54.13
CA ALA A 622 -162.11 30.82 -52.82
C ALA A 622 -161.49 29.48 -52.40
N ALA A 623 -162.16 28.35 -52.67
CA ALA A 623 -161.62 27.02 -52.40
C ALA A 623 -160.36 26.75 -53.24
N GLN A 624 -160.37 27.06 -54.53
CA GLN A 624 -159.21 26.89 -55.42
C GLN A 624 -158.01 27.75 -55.01
N ASN A 625 -158.23 29.03 -54.70
CA ASN A 625 -157.19 29.90 -54.14
C ASN A 625 -156.63 29.36 -52.81
N THR A 626 -157.49 28.79 -51.94
CA THR A 626 -157.05 28.16 -50.69
C THR A 626 -156.26 26.88 -50.93
N ALA A 627 -156.63 26.07 -51.93
CA ALA A 627 -155.91 24.86 -52.31
C ALA A 627 -154.48 25.18 -52.79
N THR A 628 -154.31 26.20 -53.64
CA THR A 628 -152.98 26.66 -54.07
C THR A 628 -152.13 27.17 -52.90
N LEU A 629 -152.73 27.87 -51.93
CA LEU A 629 -152.00 28.30 -50.72
C LEU A 629 -151.56 27.11 -49.85
N ILE A 630 -152.36 26.04 -49.76
CA ILE A 630 -151.99 24.81 -49.05
C ILE A 630 -150.89 24.05 -49.79
N GLU A 631 -150.96 23.95 -51.12
CA GLU A 631 -149.93 23.34 -51.96
C GLU A 631 -148.58 24.07 -51.80
N GLN A 632 -148.58 25.40 -51.88
CA GLN A 632 -147.40 26.23 -51.60
C GLN A 632 -146.90 26.11 -50.15
N THR A 633 -147.80 25.86 -49.18
CA THR A 633 -147.42 25.58 -47.79
C THR A 633 -146.73 24.23 -47.66
N ILE A 634 -147.23 23.19 -48.33
CA ILE A 634 -146.59 21.86 -48.36
C ILE A 634 -145.19 21.96 -49.00
N GLU A 635 -145.04 22.66 -50.14
CA GLU A 635 -143.74 22.91 -50.77
C GLU A 635 -142.77 23.71 -49.86
N ALA A 636 -143.29 24.63 -49.04
CA ALA A 636 -142.46 25.39 -48.09
C ALA A 636 -141.99 24.52 -46.91
N VAL A 637 -142.89 23.69 -46.36
CA VAL A 637 -142.60 22.81 -45.23
C VAL A 637 -141.70 21.64 -45.63
N GLN A 638 -141.89 21.06 -46.82
CA GLN A 638 -140.98 20.03 -47.37
C GLN A 638 -139.55 20.56 -47.53
N ARG A 639 -139.37 21.79 -48.02
CA ARG A 639 -138.06 22.45 -48.05
C ARG A 639 -137.50 22.72 -46.65
N GLY A 640 -138.36 23.05 -45.68
CA GLY A 640 -137.98 23.14 -44.27
C GLY A 640 -137.46 21.81 -43.70
N GLY A 641 -138.15 20.70 -44.01
CA GLY A 641 -137.73 19.34 -43.65
C GLY A 641 -136.37 18.96 -44.25
N GLN A 642 -136.18 19.20 -45.56
CA GLN A 642 -134.89 18.94 -46.22
C GLN A 642 -133.75 19.75 -45.57
N ILE A 643 -133.96 21.04 -45.29
CA ILE A 643 -132.95 21.88 -44.61
C ILE A 643 -132.68 21.37 -43.18
N SER A 644 -133.69 20.82 -42.50
CA SER A 644 -133.52 20.16 -41.19
C SER A 644 -132.65 18.91 -41.29
N GLU A 645 -132.88 18.04 -42.28
CA GLU A 645 -132.09 16.82 -42.50
C GLU A 645 -130.64 17.12 -42.90
N GLU A 646 -130.42 18.09 -43.79
CA GLU A 646 -129.09 18.59 -44.14
C GLU A 646 -128.37 19.17 -42.90
N THR A 647 -129.10 19.85 -42.00
CA THR A 647 -128.56 20.39 -40.75
C THR A 647 -128.22 19.28 -39.74
N VAL A 648 -129.04 18.23 -39.62
CA VAL A 648 -128.73 17.03 -38.81
C VAL A 648 -127.43 16.38 -39.28
N SER A 649 -127.28 16.19 -40.60
CA SER A 649 -126.06 15.62 -41.20
C SER A 649 -124.81 16.47 -40.91
N ALA A 650 -124.94 17.80 -40.99
CA ALA A 650 -123.87 18.73 -40.63
C ALA A 650 -123.50 18.66 -39.14
N ILE A 651 -124.48 18.64 -38.23
CA ILE A 651 -124.24 18.54 -36.78
C ILE A 651 -123.61 17.18 -36.41
N GLY A 652 -124.05 16.09 -37.04
CA GLY A 652 -123.42 14.76 -36.88
C GLY A 652 -121.94 14.78 -37.28
N THR A 653 -121.62 15.42 -38.41
CA THR A 653 -120.23 15.60 -38.88
C THR A 653 -119.40 16.44 -37.91
N VAL A 654 -119.94 17.55 -37.39
CA VAL A 654 -119.26 18.39 -36.38
C VAL A 654 -119.04 17.62 -35.07
N THR A 655 -120.01 16.80 -34.66
CA THR A 655 -119.91 15.94 -33.46
C THR A 655 -118.78 14.93 -33.58
N GLU A 656 -118.67 14.24 -34.74
CA GLU A 656 -117.54 13.33 -35.02
C GLU A 656 -116.19 14.06 -34.93
N LYS A 657 -116.08 15.26 -35.53
CA LYS A 657 -114.82 16.03 -35.46
C LYS A 657 -114.52 16.54 -34.05
N SER A 658 -115.52 16.87 -33.24
CA SER A 658 -115.31 17.26 -31.83
C SER A 658 -114.78 16.11 -30.98
N ILE A 659 -115.24 14.88 -31.22
CA ILE A 659 -114.70 13.66 -30.57
C ILE A 659 -113.24 13.44 -30.98
N LEU A 660 -112.92 13.55 -32.27
CA LEU A 660 -111.54 13.44 -32.77
C LEU A 660 -110.61 14.51 -32.18
N ILE A 661 -111.08 15.75 -32.04
CA ILE A 661 -110.33 16.82 -31.35
C ILE A 661 -110.08 16.47 -29.88
N THR A 662 -111.09 15.98 -29.16
CA THR A 662 -110.95 15.59 -27.75
C THR A 662 -109.89 14.48 -27.58
N ASN A 663 -109.94 13.44 -28.42
CA ASN A 663 -108.96 12.36 -28.41
C ASN A 663 -107.53 12.86 -28.68
N LEU A 664 -107.33 13.70 -29.70
CA LEU A 664 -106.01 14.29 -30.02
C LEU A 664 -105.48 15.18 -28.90
N VAL A 665 -106.35 15.87 -28.18
CA VAL A 665 -105.97 16.72 -27.04
C VAL A 665 -105.60 15.87 -25.81
N ASP A 666 -106.28 14.75 -25.58
CA ASP A 666 -105.88 13.78 -24.55
C ASP A 666 -104.54 13.11 -24.89
N GLU A 667 -104.28 12.79 -26.17
CA GLU A 667 -102.95 12.34 -26.63
C GLU A 667 -101.86 13.40 -26.36
N ILE A 668 -102.11 14.68 -26.65
CA ILE A 668 -101.20 15.79 -26.33
C ILE A 668 -100.97 15.90 -24.82
N SER A 669 -102.00 15.72 -24.00
CA SER A 669 -101.86 15.73 -22.53
C SER A 669 -100.97 14.59 -22.04
N ASN A 670 -101.18 13.37 -22.53
CA ASN A 670 -100.38 12.20 -22.18
C ASN A 670 -98.91 12.34 -22.63
N ALA A 671 -98.69 12.82 -23.86
CA ALA A 671 -97.35 13.08 -24.39
C ALA A 671 -96.62 14.20 -23.62
N SER A 672 -97.35 15.22 -23.15
CA SER A 672 -96.79 16.27 -22.29
C SER A 672 -96.37 15.70 -20.92
N ASP A 673 -97.16 14.78 -20.37
CA ASP A 673 -96.87 14.11 -19.10
C ASP A 673 -95.68 13.15 -19.20
N GLU A 674 -95.39 12.60 -20.39
CA GLU A 674 -94.18 11.84 -20.69
C GLU A 674 -92.95 12.76 -20.91
N GLN A 675 -93.11 13.86 -21.64
CA GLN A 675 -92.08 14.90 -21.77
C GLN A 675 -91.64 15.45 -20.41
N ALA A 676 -92.57 15.68 -19.48
CA ALA A 676 -92.25 16.14 -18.13
C ALA A 676 -91.33 15.17 -17.37
N LYS A 677 -91.52 13.85 -17.55
CA LYS A 677 -90.67 12.79 -16.98
C LYS A 677 -89.29 12.79 -17.63
N GLY A 678 -89.22 12.91 -18.96
CA GLY A 678 -87.96 13.04 -19.69
C GLY A 678 -87.14 14.27 -19.29
N VAL A 679 -87.78 15.44 -19.14
CA VAL A 679 -87.11 16.67 -18.70
C VAL A 679 -86.60 16.55 -17.24
N ALA A 680 -87.33 15.84 -16.37
CA ALA A 680 -86.84 15.55 -15.02
C ALA A 680 -85.57 14.67 -15.03
N GLN A 681 -85.52 13.61 -15.85
CA GLN A 681 -84.31 12.79 -16.01
C GLN A 681 -83.14 13.56 -16.63
N ILE A 682 -83.40 14.45 -17.60
CA ILE A 682 -82.39 15.34 -18.17
C ILE A 682 -81.84 16.29 -17.10
N THR A 683 -82.70 16.79 -16.19
CA THR A 683 -82.29 17.66 -15.09
C THR A 683 -81.37 16.91 -14.11
N GLU A 684 -81.71 15.68 -13.74
CA GLU A 684 -80.84 14.82 -12.92
C GLU A 684 -79.49 14.55 -13.59
N GLY A 685 -79.47 14.32 -14.91
CA GLY A 685 -78.24 14.20 -15.68
C GLY A 685 -77.39 15.49 -15.70
N ILE A 686 -78.02 16.67 -15.75
CA ILE A 686 -77.34 17.97 -15.65
C ILE A 686 -76.71 18.16 -14.25
N ASP A 687 -77.39 17.76 -13.18
CA ASP A 687 -76.84 17.81 -11.81
C ASP A 687 -75.65 16.84 -11.64
N GLN A 688 -75.69 15.66 -12.28
CA GLN A 688 -74.54 14.75 -12.32
C GLN A 688 -73.35 15.36 -13.08
N ILE A 689 -73.59 16.01 -14.23
CA ILE A 689 -72.55 16.75 -14.98
C ILE A 689 -71.98 17.89 -14.13
N ALA A 690 -72.81 18.65 -13.40
CA ALA A 690 -72.36 19.72 -12.51
C ALA A 690 -71.38 19.20 -11.44
N SER A 691 -71.65 18.04 -10.86
CA SER A 691 -70.77 17.37 -9.90
C SER A 691 -69.42 16.96 -10.50
N VAL A 692 -69.43 16.44 -11.75
CA VAL A 692 -68.20 16.12 -12.49
C VAL A 692 -67.39 17.38 -12.81
N VAL A 693 -68.04 18.45 -13.27
CA VAL A 693 -67.39 19.75 -13.55
C VAL A 693 -66.75 20.35 -12.28
N GLN A 694 -67.44 20.28 -11.14
CA GLN A 694 -66.88 20.72 -9.86
C GLN A 694 -65.68 19.86 -9.42
N THR A 695 -65.74 18.54 -9.67
CA THR A 695 -64.64 17.60 -9.42
C THR A 695 -63.43 17.86 -10.33
N ASN A 696 -63.66 18.16 -11.61
CA ASN A 696 -62.61 18.53 -12.57
C ASN A 696 -61.90 19.82 -12.14
N SER A 697 -62.65 20.84 -11.71
CA SER A 697 -62.08 22.10 -11.20
C SER A 697 -61.19 21.88 -9.98
N ALA A 698 -61.67 21.13 -8.98
CA ALA A 698 -60.88 20.79 -7.79
C ALA A 698 -59.63 19.94 -8.11
N THR A 699 -59.75 18.98 -9.04
CA THR A 699 -58.63 18.14 -9.49
C THR A 699 -57.60 18.94 -10.27
N ALA A 700 -58.03 19.95 -11.02
CA ALA A 700 -57.18 20.89 -11.74
C ALA A 700 -56.41 21.80 -10.77
N GLU A 701 -57.06 22.40 -9.77
CA GLU A 701 -56.37 23.17 -8.71
C GLU A 701 -55.32 22.32 -7.98
N GLN A 702 -55.63 21.06 -7.65
CA GLN A 702 -54.69 20.13 -7.03
C GLN A 702 -53.52 19.75 -7.95
N SER A 703 -53.78 19.58 -9.25
CA SER A 703 -52.76 19.23 -10.24
C SER A 703 -51.80 20.39 -10.52
N ALA A 704 -52.30 21.63 -10.56
CA ALA A 704 -51.47 22.83 -10.64
C ALA A 704 -50.58 22.98 -9.39
N ALA A 705 -51.14 22.83 -8.18
CA ALA A 705 -50.36 22.91 -6.94
C ALA A 705 -49.28 21.80 -6.83
N ALA A 706 -49.60 20.57 -7.25
CA ALA A 706 -48.64 19.47 -7.30
C ALA A 706 -47.54 19.71 -8.36
N ALA A 707 -47.88 20.35 -9.49
CA ALA A 707 -46.92 20.74 -10.52
C ALA A 707 -46.00 21.88 -10.04
N GLU A 708 -46.52 22.90 -9.35
CA GLU A 708 -45.68 23.92 -8.69
C GLU A 708 -44.70 23.29 -7.70
N GLU A 709 -45.14 22.31 -6.90
CA GLU A 709 -44.25 21.59 -5.99
C GLU A 709 -43.19 20.77 -6.77
N LEU A 710 -43.55 20.03 -7.81
CA LEU A 710 -42.61 19.26 -8.64
C LEU A 710 -41.56 20.15 -9.32
N SER A 711 -41.97 21.31 -9.87
CA SER A 711 -41.05 22.32 -10.40
C SER A 711 -40.13 22.87 -9.29
N GLY A 712 -40.67 23.11 -8.09
CA GLY A 712 -39.90 23.46 -6.90
C GLY A 712 -38.84 22.42 -6.54
N GLN A 713 -39.20 21.13 -6.49
CA GLN A 713 -38.26 20.04 -6.19
C GLN A 713 -37.20 19.85 -7.29
N ALA A 714 -37.57 20.00 -8.56
CA ALA A 714 -36.63 19.99 -9.68
C ALA A 714 -35.62 21.14 -9.61
N ASN A 715 -36.08 22.35 -9.27
CA ASN A 715 -35.22 23.50 -9.04
C ASN A 715 -34.30 23.31 -7.81
N VAL A 716 -34.77 22.64 -6.74
CA VAL A 716 -33.92 22.25 -5.61
C VAL A 716 -32.86 21.22 -6.04
N MET A 717 -33.22 20.22 -6.85
CA MET A 717 -32.27 19.22 -7.36
C MET A 717 -31.19 19.89 -8.23
N ASN A 718 -31.58 20.77 -9.15
CA ASN A 718 -30.67 21.62 -9.92
C ASN A 718 -29.78 22.51 -9.02
N GLY A 719 -30.31 23.05 -7.92
CA GLY A 719 -29.55 23.81 -6.92
C GLY A 719 -28.61 22.96 -6.05
N LEU A 720 -28.80 21.64 -5.99
CA LEU A 720 -27.88 20.69 -5.36
C LEU A 720 -26.79 20.25 -6.36
N VAL A 721 -27.16 19.90 -7.59
CA VAL A 721 -26.21 19.53 -8.66
C VAL A 721 -25.34 20.73 -9.07
N GLY A 722 -25.89 21.95 -9.08
CA GLY A 722 -25.18 23.19 -9.40
C GLY A 722 -24.08 23.59 -8.40
N ARG A 723 -23.89 22.82 -7.31
CA ARG A 723 -22.73 22.93 -6.41
C ARG A 723 -21.48 22.25 -6.97
N PHE A 724 -21.63 21.37 -7.96
CA PHE A 724 -20.56 20.59 -8.55
C PHE A 724 -20.12 21.20 -9.89
N SER A 725 -18.80 21.32 -10.09
CA SER A 725 -18.22 21.80 -11.35
C SER A 725 -18.05 20.61 -12.30
N LEU A 726 -19.02 20.42 -13.20
CA LEU A 726 -19.10 19.28 -14.12
C LEU A 726 -18.35 19.54 -15.44
N LYS A 727 -17.61 18.56 -15.96
CA LYS A 727 -17.13 18.52 -17.35
C LYS A 727 -18.33 18.40 -18.31
N GLY A 728 -18.24 19.02 -19.49
CA GLY A 728 -19.32 19.02 -20.49
C GLY A 728 -20.43 20.06 -20.27
N GLY A 729 -20.61 20.56 -19.03
CA GLY A 729 -21.65 21.54 -18.66
C GLY A 729 -21.58 22.93 -19.34
N SER A 730 -20.60 23.16 -20.21
CA SER A 730 -20.44 24.36 -21.04
C SER A 730 -20.79 24.11 -22.52
N SER A 731 -21.54 23.05 -22.84
CA SER A 731 -22.15 22.91 -24.17
C SER A 731 -23.05 24.12 -24.42
N SER A 732 -22.63 24.99 -25.33
CA SER A 732 -23.29 26.25 -25.58
C SER A 732 -24.59 26.02 -26.34
N TYR A 733 -25.69 25.87 -25.60
CA TYR A 733 -27.04 26.11 -26.09
C TYR A 733 -27.13 27.56 -26.56
N ARG A 734 -26.69 27.80 -27.80
CA ARG A 734 -27.03 29.00 -28.55
C ARG A 734 -28.54 29.03 -28.59
N SER A 735 -29.13 30.00 -27.90
CA SER A 735 -30.54 30.31 -28.01
C SER A 735 -30.83 30.71 -29.45
N ASN A 736 -31.11 29.70 -30.28
CA ASN A 736 -31.83 29.87 -31.52
C ASN A 736 -33.24 30.27 -31.10
N ASN A 737 -33.42 31.56 -30.86
CA ASN A 737 -34.71 32.22 -30.66
C ASN A 737 -35.50 32.22 -31.98
N ARG A 738 -35.75 31.02 -32.51
CA ARG A 738 -36.89 30.73 -33.34
C ARG A 738 -38.07 30.64 -32.39
N LYS A 739 -38.94 31.63 -32.47
CA LYS A 739 -40.34 31.43 -32.12
C LYS A 739 -40.83 30.20 -32.90
N THR A 740 -41.04 29.10 -32.21
CA THR A 740 -42.08 28.17 -32.61
C THR A 740 -43.38 28.88 -32.27
N ASP A 741 -44.08 29.40 -33.28
CA ASP A 741 -45.37 30.01 -33.06
C ASP A 741 -46.30 28.95 -32.46
N TYR A 742 -46.69 29.16 -31.20
CA TYR A 742 -47.66 28.32 -30.52
C TYR A 742 -49.01 28.51 -31.21
N ILE A 743 -49.34 27.57 -32.10
CA ILE A 743 -50.68 27.43 -32.66
C ILE A 743 -51.47 26.62 -31.62
N PRO A 744 -52.41 27.22 -30.86
CA PRO A 744 -53.28 26.45 -29.99
C PRO A 744 -54.10 25.47 -30.84
N PRO A 745 -54.48 24.29 -30.31
CA PRO A 745 -55.40 23.40 -31.00
C PRO A 745 -56.76 24.08 -31.10
N VAL A 746 -57.04 24.69 -32.25
CA VAL A 746 -58.34 25.26 -32.57
C VAL A 746 -59.32 24.10 -32.74
N MET A 747 -60.21 23.91 -31.76
CA MET A 747 -61.47 23.22 -31.98
C MET A 747 -62.23 24.02 -33.04
N THR A 748 -62.33 23.48 -34.25
CA THR A 748 -63.04 24.12 -35.37
C THR A 748 -64.54 23.85 -35.25
N ASP A 749 -65.28 24.79 -34.64
CA ASP A 749 -66.73 24.87 -34.75
C ASP A 749 -67.13 25.28 -36.17
N ASP A 750 -66.97 24.34 -37.11
CA ASP A 750 -67.19 24.52 -38.54
C ASP A 750 -68.69 24.49 -38.90
N ASN A 751 -69.51 25.32 -38.23
CA ASN A 751 -70.87 25.57 -38.66
C ASN A 751 -71.47 26.94 -38.23
N THR A 752 -71.11 28.02 -38.94
CA THR A 752 -72.06 29.09 -39.30
C THR A 752 -71.48 30.01 -40.37
N GLY A 753 -72.02 29.98 -41.58
CA GLY A 753 -71.60 30.86 -42.68
C GLY A 753 -72.33 32.21 -42.67
N SER A 754 -71.60 33.31 -42.53
CA SER A 754 -72.08 34.66 -42.93
C SER A 754 -70.92 35.59 -43.30
N THR A 755 -71.16 36.51 -44.24
CA THR A 755 -70.13 37.32 -44.89
C THR A 755 -70.10 38.77 -44.39
N ALA A 756 -68.93 39.27 -43.95
CA ALA A 756 -68.71 40.70 -43.71
C ALA A 756 -67.25 41.16 -43.91
N ALA A 757 -67.12 42.41 -44.33
CA ALA A 757 -65.91 43.07 -44.85
C ALA A 757 -64.72 43.25 -43.87
N LYS A 758 -63.54 43.50 -44.48
CA LYS A 758 -62.33 44.01 -43.80
C LYS A 758 -62.59 45.34 -43.06
N ALA A 759 -62.08 45.45 -41.84
CA ALA A 759 -61.71 46.73 -41.23
C ALA A 759 -60.46 46.56 -40.33
N THR A 760 -59.49 47.48 -40.41
CA THR A 760 -58.30 47.51 -39.55
C THR A 760 -58.37 48.67 -38.54
N PRO A 761 -58.17 48.43 -37.23
CA PRO A 761 -57.96 49.50 -36.25
C PRO A 761 -56.49 49.92 -36.14
N LYS A 762 -56.24 51.18 -35.80
CA LYS A 762 -54.90 51.71 -35.50
C LYS A 762 -54.46 51.39 -34.07
N LYS A 763 -53.14 51.26 -33.88
CA LYS A 763 -52.47 51.39 -32.58
C LYS A 763 -52.84 52.74 -31.93
N ALA A 764 -53.22 52.71 -30.65
CA ALA A 764 -53.38 53.87 -29.79
C ALA A 764 -52.60 53.65 -28.48
N GLU A 765 -52.07 54.72 -27.89
CA GLU A 765 -51.34 54.68 -26.62
C GLU A 765 -52.25 55.06 -25.46
N SER A 766 -52.00 54.51 -24.26
CA SER A 766 -52.65 54.94 -23.03
C SER A 766 -51.64 55.04 -21.88
N LYS A 767 -51.85 56.03 -21.00
CA LYS A 767 -51.02 56.28 -19.80
C LYS A 767 -51.72 55.70 -18.56
N PRO A 768 -50.96 55.38 -17.48
CA PRO A 768 -51.47 54.62 -16.34
C PRO A 768 -52.41 55.43 -15.42
N VAL A 769 -53.38 54.75 -14.81
CA VAL A 769 -54.34 55.34 -13.85
C VAL A 769 -54.48 54.47 -12.59
N VAL A 770 -53.94 54.98 -11.49
CA VAL A 770 -54.44 54.99 -10.09
C VAL A 770 -54.99 53.68 -9.46
N LYS A 771 -54.44 53.31 -8.29
CA LYS A 771 -55.00 52.32 -7.35
C LYS A 771 -56.27 52.82 -6.65
N PRO A 772 -57.30 51.99 -6.43
CA PRO A 772 -58.35 52.26 -5.46
C PRO A 772 -57.83 52.22 -4.01
N GLN A 773 -58.35 53.12 -3.17
CA GLN A 773 -58.41 52.94 -1.71
C GLN A 773 -59.85 52.57 -1.35
N THR A 774 -60.04 51.63 -0.41
CA THR A 774 -61.37 51.29 0.11
C THR A 774 -61.36 51.44 1.63
N THR A 775 -62.38 52.12 2.18
CA THR A 775 -62.50 52.44 3.61
C THR A 775 -63.13 51.30 4.41
N ALA A 776 -62.83 51.26 5.71
CA ALA A 776 -63.33 50.22 6.62
C ALA A 776 -64.70 50.57 7.23
N GLN A 777 -65.60 49.58 7.29
CA GLN A 777 -66.71 49.52 8.25
C GLN A 777 -66.81 48.09 8.81
N ALA A 778 -67.40 47.92 10.00
CA ALA A 778 -67.20 46.72 10.82
C ALA A 778 -68.51 46.04 11.26
N LYS A 779 -68.47 44.70 11.38
CA LYS A 779 -69.46 43.84 12.08
C LYS A 779 -68.77 42.52 12.52
N PRO A 780 -69.41 41.62 13.31
CA PRO A 780 -69.06 41.56 14.72
C PRO A 780 -68.35 40.28 15.23
N LYS A 781 -67.88 40.41 16.47
CA LYS A 781 -67.25 39.43 17.38
C LYS A 781 -67.84 37.99 17.40
N PRO A 782 -66.99 36.96 17.26
CA PRO A 782 -67.20 35.60 17.79
C PRO A 782 -66.86 35.43 19.29
N ALA A 783 -67.26 34.31 19.90
CA ALA A 783 -67.11 34.06 21.33
C ALA A 783 -65.67 33.67 21.78
N ALA A 784 -65.44 33.63 23.10
CA ALA A 784 -64.12 33.40 23.69
C ALA A 784 -63.97 32.00 24.31
N ALA A 785 -62.74 31.47 24.28
CA ALA A 785 -62.26 30.36 25.11
C ALA A 785 -61.18 30.87 26.09
N PRO A 786 -60.99 30.26 27.26
CA PRO A 786 -60.27 30.88 28.38
C PRO A 786 -58.74 30.78 28.31
N LYS A 787 -58.07 31.70 29.00
CA LYS A 787 -56.61 31.74 29.21
C LYS A 787 -56.32 31.37 30.68
N PRO A 788 -55.30 30.56 30.99
CA PRO A 788 -55.03 30.14 32.38
C PRO A 788 -54.61 31.33 33.26
N THR A 789 -55.09 31.33 34.50
CA THR A 789 -54.79 32.34 35.52
C THR A 789 -53.50 32.02 36.28
N ALA A 790 -52.70 33.06 36.53
CA ALA A 790 -51.63 32.99 37.53
C ALA A 790 -52.20 33.34 38.91
N SER A 791 -51.71 32.69 39.96
CA SER A 791 -51.87 33.18 41.33
C SER A 791 -50.67 32.80 42.22
N ALA A 792 -50.16 33.81 42.92
CA ALA A 792 -49.27 33.67 44.05
C ALA A 792 -49.54 34.86 44.99
N PRO A 793 -49.59 34.66 46.31
CA PRO A 793 -49.29 35.75 47.24
C PRO A 793 -48.34 35.39 48.39
N LYS A 794 -47.40 36.32 48.60
CA LYS A 794 -46.91 36.94 49.87
C LYS A 794 -47.76 36.74 51.16
N PRO A 795 -47.29 37.07 52.40
CA PRO A 795 -46.19 38.02 52.73
C PRO A 795 -45.24 37.78 53.95
N ALA A 796 -44.08 38.47 53.92
CA ALA A 796 -43.34 39.13 55.05
C ALA A 796 -42.73 38.24 56.19
N ALA A 797 -41.63 38.60 56.89
CA ALA A 797 -40.63 39.70 56.91
C ALA A 797 -39.46 39.26 57.86
N ALA A 798 -38.27 39.86 58.04
CA ALA A 798 -37.36 40.83 57.36
C ALA A 798 -35.96 40.66 58.06
N ALA A 799 -34.93 41.53 58.18
CA ALA A 799 -34.58 42.91 57.77
C ALA A 799 -33.03 43.11 57.89
N ALA A 800 -32.46 44.22 57.37
CA ALA A 800 -31.11 44.79 57.63
C ALA A 800 -29.85 43.95 57.24
N THR A 801 -28.68 44.47 56.82
CA THR A 801 -28.18 45.82 56.41
C THR A 801 -26.83 45.68 55.65
N ALA A 802 -26.50 46.58 54.70
CA ALA A 802 -25.16 47.11 54.30
C ALA A 802 -23.94 46.14 53.99
N THR A 803 -22.97 46.38 53.08
CA THR A 803 -22.68 47.46 52.10
C THR A 803 -21.67 47.01 50.99
N VAL A 804 -22.00 47.25 49.72
CA VAL A 804 -21.22 47.96 48.66
C VAL A 804 -19.73 47.59 48.32
N LYS A 805 -19.53 47.05 47.08
CA LYS A 805 -18.57 47.37 45.96
C LYS A 805 -17.04 47.62 46.19
N LYS A 806 -16.11 47.52 45.20
CA LYS A 806 -15.95 46.82 43.88
C LYS A 806 -14.57 47.19 43.25
N ALA A 807 -13.96 46.28 42.46
CA ALA A 807 -13.01 46.50 41.32
C ALA A 807 -11.51 46.82 41.56
N GLU A 808 -10.63 45.98 40.99
CA GLU A 808 -9.76 46.18 39.78
C GLU A 808 -9.18 47.58 39.43
N PRO A 809 -8.01 47.69 38.70
CA PRO A 809 -7.63 46.85 37.54
C PRO A 809 -6.11 46.51 37.29
N LYS A 810 -5.86 45.84 36.15
CA LYS A 810 -4.58 45.61 35.41
C LYS A 810 -4.09 46.92 34.68
N PRO A 811 -2.91 47.05 33.99
CA PRO A 811 -2.27 46.04 33.09
C PRO A 811 -0.70 46.01 32.90
N ALA A 812 -0.23 44.97 32.16
CA ALA A 812 0.89 44.85 31.17
C ALA A 812 2.31 45.46 31.35
N ALA A 813 3.38 44.67 31.07
CA ALA A 813 4.25 44.77 29.85
C ALA A 813 5.76 44.34 29.99
N SER A 814 6.26 43.55 29.02
CA SER A 814 7.65 43.47 28.46
C SER A 814 8.91 43.08 29.30
N ALA A 815 9.96 42.64 28.58
CA ALA A 815 11.34 42.26 28.99
C ALA A 815 12.37 43.00 28.05
N PRO A 816 13.68 42.63 27.79
CA PRO A 816 14.56 41.53 28.28
C PRO A 816 16.10 41.83 28.44
N VAL A 817 16.92 40.77 28.74
CA VAL A 817 18.40 40.54 28.55
C VAL A 817 19.50 41.40 29.23
N LYS A 818 20.40 40.78 30.04
CA LYS A 818 21.89 40.63 29.82
C LYS A 818 22.71 40.13 31.05
N SER A 819 23.84 39.45 30.77
CA SER A 819 24.90 38.91 31.69
C SER A 819 26.11 39.88 31.83
N PRO A 820 27.22 39.66 32.60
CA PRO A 820 27.98 38.40 32.85
C PRO A 820 28.67 38.23 34.26
N THR A 821 29.64 37.29 34.34
CA THR A 821 30.56 36.83 35.43
C THR A 821 31.71 37.82 35.80
N PRO A 822 32.65 37.60 36.79
CA PRO A 822 33.34 36.35 37.25
C PRO A 822 33.65 36.21 38.79
N ALA A 823 34.57 35.28 39.15
CA ALA A 823 35.03 34.87 40.52
C ALA A 823 36.33 35.61 40.98
N PRO A 824 37.29 35.16 41.87
CA PRO A 824 37.74 33.79 42.30
C PRO A 824 38.30 33.59 43.78
N VAL A 825 39.03 32.47 44.06
CA VAL A 825 40.22 32.27 45.00
C VAL A 825 40.13 31.33 46.27
N LYS A 826 40.81 30.14 46.19
CA LYS A 826 41.61 29.35 47.21
C LYS A 826 40.95 28.77 48.52
N THR A 827 41.47 27.75 49.26
CA THR A 827 42.66 26.81 49.15
C THR A 827 42.51 25.45 49.90
N GLU A 828 43.09 24.37 49.32
CA GLU A 828 43.91 23.26 49.91
C GLU A 828 43.40 22.10 50.84
N GLU A 829 44.31 21.12 51.03
CA GLU A 829 44.16 19.68 51.38
C GLU A 829 45.17 19.28 52.51
N PRO A 830 45.14 18.08 53.15
CA PRO A 830 46.04 16.98 52.71
C PRO A 830 45.66 15.49 53.05
N LYS A 831 46.00 14.54 52.13
CA LYS A 831 46.78 13.25 52.25
C LYS A 831 46.79 12.36 53.56
N LYS A 832 47.07 11.02 53.60
CA LYS A 832 47.61 10.01 52.62
C LYS A 832 47.51 8.49 53.06
N THR A 833 47.55 7.56 52.08
CA THR A 833 48.14 6.16 52.00
C THR A 833 47.85 4.96 52.97
N GLU A 834 47.56 3.78 52.36
CA GLU A 834 48.19 2.40 52.46
C GLU A 834 48.55 1.73 53.83
N THR A 835 48.68 0.39 54.02
CA THR A 835 48.71 -0.83 53.14
C THR A 835 48.11 -2.10 53.85
N ALA A 836 48.18 -3.31 53.26
CA ALA A 836 47.68 -4.61 53.80
C ALA A 836 48.63 -5.31 54.83
N PRO A 837 48.28 -6.47 55.48
CA PRO A 837 48.67 -7.79 54.90
C PRO A 837 47.95 -9.12 55.36
N VAL A 838 48.10 -10.20 54.55
CA VAL A 838 48.51 -11.61 54.88
C VAL A 838 47.61 -12.67 55.62
N THR A 839 47.27 -13.74 54.85
CA THR A 839 47.11 -15.22 55.11
C THR A 839 46.33 -15.87 56.28
N ALA A 840 45.60 -16.96 55.96
CA ALA A 840 45.81 -18.32 56.52
C ALA A 840 45.16 -19.47 55.69
N LYS A 841 45.77 -20.67 55.72
CA LYS A 841 45.28 -22.02 55.35
C LYS A 841 45.71 -22.97 56.52
N PRO A 842 45.30 -24.26 56.70
CA PRO A 842 45.20 -25.28 55.64
C PRO A 842 44.11 -26.40 55.78
N ALA A 843 44.03 -27.22 54.73
CA ALA A 843 43.80 -28.68 54.66
C ALA A 843 42.68 -29.42 55.45
N ALA A 844 41.83 -30.14 54.71
CA ALA A 844 41.65 -31.60 54.84
C ALA A 844 41.01 -32.23 53.57
N ALA A 845 41.29 -33.50 53.33
CA ALA A 845 40.68 -34.44 52.36
C ALA A 845 40.57 -35.82 53.09
N PRO A 846 40.13 -36.99 52.52
CA PRO A 846 39.90 -37.30 51.09
C PRO A 846 38.79 -38.36 50.73
N VAL A 847 38.69 -38.68 49.42
CA VAL A 847 38.57 -40.06 48.84
C VAL A 847 37.21 -40.83 48.68
N LYS A 848 36.83 -41.01 47.40
CA LYS A 848 36.30 -42.21 46.65
C LYS A 848 34.87 -42.82 46.83
N LYS A 849 34.22 -42.93 45.65
CA LYS A 849 33.68 -44.13 44.94
C LYS A 849 32.17 -44.49 44.93
N ALA A 850 31.74 -44.82 43.69
CA ALA A 850 30.79 -45.87 43.24
C ALA A 850 29.27 -45.59 43.10
N GLU A 851 28.73 -46.01 41.95
CA GLU A 851 27.30 -46.30 41.68
C GLU A 851 26.91 -47.67 42.32
N PRO A 852 25.61 -48.05 42.49
CA PRO A 852 24.83 -48.61 41.36
C PRO A 852 23.27 -48.49 41.38
N LYS A 853 22.69 -48.95 40.26
CA LYS A 853 21.36 -49.57 39.99
C LYS A 853 20.92 -50.71 40.98
N PRO A 854 19.76 -51.43 40.83
CA PRO A 854 18.39 -51.10 40.32
C PRO A 854 17.20 -51.86 41.04
N SER A 855 15.95 -51.73 40.50
CA SER A 855 14.90 -52.78 40.29
C SER A 855 14.14 -53.48 41.46
N ALA A 856 12.79 -53.56 41.35
CA ALA A 856 11.95 -54.81 41.38
C ALA A 856 10.41 -54.54 41.23
N ALA A 857 9.61 -55.57 40.86
CA ALA A 857 8.16 -55.53 40.47
C ALA A 857 7.23 -56.19 41.57
N PRO A 858 5.94 -56.70 41.39
CA PRO A 858 5.11 -56.95 40.17
C PRO A 858 3.52 -56.85 40.18
N ALA A 859 2.93 -56.79 38.97
CA ALA A 859 1.72 -57.48 38.39
C ALA A 859 0.22 -57.39 38.87
N LYS A 860 -0.74 -57.12 37.92
CA LYS A 860 -1.87 -58.02 37.43
C LYS A 860 -2.82 -57.38 36.33
N LYS A 861 -3.79 -58.14 35.73
CA LYS A 861 -4.68 -57.89 34.53
C LYS A 861 -6.06 -58.66 34.69
N PRO A 862 -7.07 -58.89 33.74
CA PRO A 862 -7.26 -58.67 32.26
C PRO A 862 -8.68 -58.25 31.66
N ASP A 863 -8.72 -57.85 30.36
CA ASP A 863 -9.75 -57.97 29.25
C ASP A 863 -11.27 -57.54 29.45
N ALA A 864 -12.30 -57.62 28.57
CA ALA A 864 -12.62 -58.22 27.22
C ALA A 864 -13.82 -57.48 26.45
N PRO A 865 -14.22 -57.80 25.17
CA PRO A 865 -15.08 -56.92 24.28
C PRO A 865 -16.26 -57.50 23.38
N LYS A 866 -17.01 -56.64 22.64
CA LYS A 866 -18.01 -56.83 21.48
C LYS A 866 -19.54 -56.92 21.85
N PRO A 867 -20.60 -56.88 20.94
CA PRO A 867 -20.73 -56.97 19.45
C PRO A 867 -21.61 -55.93 18.62
N LYS A 868 -22.78 -56.30 18.01
CA LYS A 868 -23.49 -55.70 16.81
C LYS A 868 -24.95 -55.10 17.01
N ALA A 869 -25.28 -53.99 16.28
CA ALA A 869 -26.54 -53.65 15.52
C ALA A 869 -27.95 -53.50 16.24
N PRO A 870 -29.08 -53.03 15.59
CA PRO A 870 -29.34 -51.92 14.61
C PRO A 870 -30.65 -51.05 14.82
N ALA A 871 -30.86 -49.98 14.02
CA ALA A 871 -32.16 -49.32 13.62
C ALA A 871 -33.02 -48.58 14.72
N PRO A 872 -34.00 -47.66 14.42
CA PRO A 872 -34.77 -47.42 13.18
C PRO A 872 -35.02 -45.92 12.73
N LYS A 873 -35.95 -45.71 11.78
CA LYS A 873 -36.55 -44.45 11.25
C LYS A 873 -38.11 -44.52 11.41
N PRO A 874 -38.95 -43.60 10.86
CA PRO A 874 -39.06 -42.12 10.97
C PRO A 874 -40.48 -41.66 11.43
N LYS A 875 -40.80 -40.35 11.45
CA LYS A 875 -42.20 -39.85 11.25
C LYS A 875 -42.31 -38.34 10.91
N LYS A 876 -43.44 -37.99 10.26
CA LYS A 876 -43.97 -36.64 9.90
C LYS A 876 -44.85 -36.08 11.08
N GLU A 877 -45.54 -34.93 11.11
CA GLU A 877 -45.76 -33.72 10.26
C GLU A 877 -46.53 -32.69 11.12
N ILE A 878 -46.25 -31.36 11.06
CA ILE A 878 -47.25 -30.26 11.29
C ILE A 878 -46.76 -28.97 10.58
N PRO A 879 -47.54 -28.35 9.67
CA PRO A 879 -47.34 -26.96 9.20
C PRO A 879 -48.31 -25.95 9.87
N TYR A 880 -48.00 -24.65 9.79
CA TYR A 880 -48.80 -23.54 10.36
C TYR A 880 -49.18 -22.51 9.27
N ILE A 881 -50.35 -21.86 9.40
CA ILE A 881 -51.02 -21.05 8.34
C ILE A 881 -51.90 -19.95 9.01
N PRO A 882 -52.51 -19.00 8.25
CA PRO A 882 -52.04 -17.66 7.87
C PRO A 882 -52.62 -16.53 8.78
N PRO A 883 -52.55 -15.23 8.42
CA PRO A 883 -53.51 -14.58 7.49
C PRO A 883 -52.85 -13.49 6.57
N SER A 884 -53.48 -12.83 5.60
CA SER A 884 -54.62 -13.11 4.69
C SER A 884 -54.70 -11.96 3.65
N GLN A 885 -54.81 -12.25 2.36
CA GLN A 885 -55.30 -11.32 1.34
C GLN A 885 -56.22 -12.10 0.38
N SER A 886 -57.25 -11.44 -0.16
CA SER A 886 -58.35 -12.07 -0.89
C SER A 886 -58.56 -11.44 -2.27
N ASP A 887 -58.43 -12.28 -3.30
CA ASP A 887 -59.15 -12.33 -4.58
C ASP A 887 -59.61 -11.04 -5.28
N GLY A 888 -59.14 -10.86 -6.53
CA GLY A 888 -59.44 -9.67 -7.36
C GLY A 888 -59.28 -9.85 -8.89
N PHE A 889 -59.54 -11.05 -9.41
CA PHE A 889 -59.89 -11.37 -10.82
C PHE A 889 -59.24 -10.56 -11.98
N ILE A 890 -58.33 -11.18 -12.74
CA ILE A 890 -57.99 -10.80 -14.12
C ILE A 890 -57.96 -12.08 -14.99
N PRO A 891 -58.55 -12.12 -16.21
CA PRO A 891 -58.57 -13.32 -17.06
C PRO A 891 -57.19 -13.70 -17.64
N SER A 892 -57.04 -14.99 -17.97
CA SER A 892 -55.83 -15.55 -18.58
C SER A 892 -56.01 -15.83 -20.07
N GLU A 893 -55.21 -15.18 -20.92
CA GLU A 893 -54.91 -15.64 -22.28
C GLU A 893 -53.57 -15.01 -22.76
N PHE A 894 -52.93 -15.62 -23.77
CA PHE A 894 -51.58 -15.29 -24.27
C PHE A 894 -50.40 -15.50 -23.30
N ASP A 895 -49.98 -16.76 -23.16
CA ASP A 895 -48.57 -17.11 -22.91
C ASP A 895 -47.89 -17.46 -24.26
N GLY A 896 -46.58 -17.28 -24.35
CA GLY A 896 -45.76 -17.78 -25.46
C GLY A 896 -45.40 -16.79 -26.58
N MET A 897 -44.50 -15.84 -26.31
CA MET A 897 -43.58 -15.33 -27.34
C MET A 897 -42.21 -14.98 -26.75
N ASP A 898 -41.19 -15.71 -27.20
CA ASP A 898 -39.77 -15.43 -26.88
C ASP A 898 -39.32 -14.20 -27.68
N LEU A 899 -38.74 -13.20 -27.00
CA LEU A 899 -38.25 -11.95 -27.60
C LEU A 899 -36.72 -11.82 -27.49
N THR A 900 -36.00 -12.94 -27.44
CA THR A 900 -34.54 -12.92 -27.62
C THR A 900 -34.16 -12.78 -29.11
N ASN A 901 -33.46 -11.68 -29.42
CA ASN A 901 -32.83 -11.33 -30.71
C ASN A 901 -33.70 -10.66 -31.80
N VAL A 902 -33.95 -9.35 -31.68
CA VAL A 902 -33.94 -8.41 -32.82
C VAL A 902 -33.16 -7.15 -32.44
N ASP A 903 -32.35 -6.63 -33.37
CA ASP A 903 -31.51 -5.44 -33.22
C ASP A 903 -32.33 -4.13 -33.42
N PRO A 904 -32.29 -3.15 -32.49
CA PRO A 904 -33.09 -1.93 -32.57
C PRO A 904 -32.58 -0.87 -33.56
N ALA A 905 -31.60 -1.16 -34.44
CA ALA A 905 -30.88 -0.14 -35.21
C ALA A 905 -30.99 -0.20 -36.76
N SER A 906 -32.13 -0.59 -37.37
CA SER A 906 -32.32 -0.38 -38.83
C SER A 906 -33.77 -0.28 -39.34
N VAL A 907 -33.92 0.28 -40.56
CA VAL A 907 -35.12 0.33 -41.44
C VAL A 907 -36.28 1.29 -41.06
N SER A 908 -36.01 2.57 -41.32
CA SER A 908 -36.93 3.55 -41.97
C SER A 908 -38.35 3.06 -42.36
N PHE A 909 -39.38 3.62 -41.75
CA PHE A 909 -40.74 3.59 -42.30
C PHE A 909 -41.02 4.79 -43.22
N LYS A 910 -41.47 4.50 -44.44
CA LYS A 910 -42.01 5.48 -45.39
C LYS A 910 -43.37 4.99 -45.89
N SER A 911 -44.36 5.87 -45.81
CA SER A 911 -45.72 5.80 -46.38
C SER A 911 -46.04 4.66 -47.37
N TYR A 912 -47.07 3.86 -47.06
CA TYR A 912 -48.02 3.34 -48.05
C TYR A 912 -49.44 3.31 -47.46
N ALA A 913 -50.45 3.17 -48.32
CA ALA A 913 -51.84 3.53 -48.01
C ALA A 913 -52.77 2.33 -47.72
N SER A 914 -53.92 2.66 -47.13
CA SER A 914 -55.23 1.96 -47.22
C SER A 914 -55.54 1.41 -48.64
N PRO A 915 -56.47 0.43 -48.82
CA PRO A 915 -57.75 0.35 -48.07
C PRO A 915 -58.40 -1.03 -47.81
N ASN A 916 -59.58 -0.97 -47.17
CA ASN A 916 -60.69 -1.94 -47.12
C ASN A 916 -60.53 -3.21 -46.27
N GLY A 917 -61.58 -3.53 -45.49
CA GLY A 917 -61.71 -4.77 -44.72
C GLY A 917 -62.71 -4.68 -43.57
N ALA A 918 -64.00 -4.50 -43.87
CA ALA A 918 -65.08 -4.57 -42.87
C ALA A 918 -65.71 -5.97 -42.86
N ASP A 919 -65.97 -6.53 -41.66
CA ASP A 919 -67.16 -7.32 -41.26
C ASP A 919 -66.87 -8.29 -40.09
N LYS A 920 -67.70 -8.19 -39.03
CA LYS A 920 -67.88 -9.14 -37.90
C LYS A 920 -66.67 -9.29 -36.95
N TYR A 921 -66.84 -9.38 -35.63
CA TYR A 921 -68.06 -9.50 -34.81
C TYR A 921 -68.20 -8.34 -33.81
#